data_AF-A0A1A2KXL9-F1
#
_entry.id   AF-A0A1A2KXL9-F1
#
_cell.length_a   1.000
_cell.length_b   1.000
_cell.length_c   1.000
_cell.angle_alpha   90.00
_cell.angle_beta   90.00
_cell.angle_gamma   90.00
#
_symmetry.space_group_name_H-M   'P 1'
#
loop_
_entity.id
_entity.type
_entity.pdbx_description
1 polymer ?
#
loop_
_entity_poly.entity_id
_entity_poly.type
_entity_poly.pdbx_seq_one_letter_code
_entity_poly.pdbx_strand_id
1 'polypeptide(L)'
;MSLDAKAYDTEVLKPLAKDKVHLAEIQRAVRELQNAGANAVAGLDLQALLAIPADRKDLASHLSSVEMLLNKRQTMPAAKLLKKLVAELKVAGLDLTDTGFWDQIQSAKTEAFRVKVDEFAAAVALEYQALKVITQKQLEDKAKAQGLASAVSPQNLAVAVESAGIAVRPDFQLPQVVIPRVISELSKHIEHRSVVDVLLLGELAKPESIRVIDALTFAGGSAITAAHIDAAKKAAESGKDSDALQAAQKALALIRTDFRDPASLHQLVLATFAATAKEMLERGELLASALTKLSRDTGLDRVDAARLLTKLSGSASARGLNDVTNLLAEGALADARRTFDAVANVEQFGAAEVQRVEELLTTAETRKATLVSDYEAAAKVQDYVTAARALSQAVAIDKQDLRLQSQLDTLPPPPPENLVVKSLEDGSVSLRWSGGADADCTFIIVCNTDGHPPANTADGVVLARGVTAQTYTDVKPSIAQRIHYCVFAERRGAASRPASASHIILPPPSEVSASAALTEITLMWRLAAQAVGIQVTQINPDGTSAPVNVSGGNRITVGGLATGSRYRFRLEAIYVLGDGTRVVSTPAAVDAMPRGAITAVTDLKIGEVRLPDGREGHRATWSEVGGFPVELWSFPIDEQLPAAGSEVVIADLDMVDGRRVSGVVDSSANRTGLSFGKLRELRVLATITIDGGRGLMGDSAVVGSAPSVKELRVDRYGNDLVVSWEWPHGDYSAAVTWSQGGASHSNRCTRAAYKNDGGFRIVDAGSVNRVSVATVAHGNGAEWVASPVEVQLAARLPIVRYDLYIPPSRFGRRRPARVVVHSDGYAGALSFLVVARTSSIMPSRPDDGDVIERLDLTVDGTNSVTAEFSLPKLSSPFWIRLFPDGAAIKLEDPPTNQLKG
;
A
#
# COMPACT_ATOMS: atom_id res chain seq x y z
N MET A 1 -20.33 -61.27 -57.77
CA MET A 1 -20.98 -60.11 -57.12
C MET A 1 -19.90 -59.10 -56.74
N SER A 2 -20.09 -57.81 -57.01
CA SER A 2 -19.09 -56.79 -56.64
C SER A 2 -19.13 -56.49 -55.14
N LEU A 3 -17.97 -56.45 -54.49
CA LEU A 3 -17.81 -56.00 -53.10
C LEU A 3 -18.53 -54.66 -52.86
N ASP A 4 -19.40 -54.58 -51.85
CA ASP A 4 -20.02 -53.32 -51.44
C ASP A 4 -18.98 -52.46 -50.70
N ALA A 5 -18.48 -51.43 -51.40
CA ALA A 5 -17.47 -50.53 -50.88
C ALA A 5 -17.91 -49.76 -49.63
N LYS A 6 -19.21 -49.43 -49.51
CA LYS A 6 -19.73 -48.65 -48.38
C LYS A 6 -19.90 -49.53 -47.14
N ALA A 7 -20.34 -50.77 -47.31
CA ALA A 7 -20.40 -51.76 -46.25
C ALA A 7 -18.98 -52.09 -45.75
N TYR A 8 -18.04 -52.38 -46.64
CA TYR A 8 -16.65 -52.67 -46.28
C TYR A 8 -15.95 -51.51 -45.54
N ASP A 9 -16.18 -50.26 -45.98
CA ASP A 9 -15.68 -49.07 -45.28
C ASP A 9 -16.26 -48.98 -43.85
N THR A 10 -17.53 -49.32 -43.66
CA THR A 10 -18.26 -49.11 -42.39
C THR A 10 -18.09 -50.24 -41.39
N GLU A 11 -18.04 -51.48 -41.87
CA GLU A 11 -18.02 -52.70 -41.05
C GLU A 11 -16.60 -53.22 -40.82
N VAL A 12 -15.66 -52.95 -41.73
CA VAL A 12 -14.29 -53.46 -41.64
C VAL A 12 -13.28 -52.32 -41.42
N LEU A 13 -13.17 -51.37 -42.36
CA LEU A 13 -12.06 -50.39 -42.32
C LEU A 13 -12.18 -49.36 -41.20
N LYS A 14 -13.37 -48.78 -40.97
CA LYS A 14 -13.57 -47.77 -39.91
C LYS A 14 -13.46 -48.35 -38.49
N PRO A 15 -14.04 -49.52 -38.16
CA PRO A 15 -13.87 -50.13 -36.84
C PRO A 15 -12.42 -50.54 -36.61
N LEU A 16 -11.79 -51.18 -37.60
CA LEU A 16 -10.39 -51.58 -37.50
C LEU A 16 -9.44 -50.38 -37.34
N ALA A 17 -9.73 -49.24 -37.98
CA ALA A 17 -8.94 -48.03 -37.80
C ALA A 17 -8.98 -47.46 -36.37
N LYS A 18 -10.04 -47.76 -35.60
CA LYS A 18 -10.20 -47.34 -34.21
C LYS A 18 -9.62 -48.36 -33.21
N ASP A 19 -9.51 -49.62 -33.63
CA ASP A 19 -9.00 -50.72 -32.81
C ASP A 19 -7.47 -50.85 -32.94
N LYS A 20 -6.76 -50.09 -32.11
CA LYS A 20 -5.29 -50.07 -32.11
C LYS A 20 -4.67 -51.42 -31.75
N VAL A 21 -5.35 -52.24 -30.95
CA VAL A 21 -4.85 -53.57 -30.54
C VAL A 21 -4.91 -54.50 -31.74
N HIS A 22 -6.06 -54.56 -32.41
CA HIS A 22 -6.24 -55.39 -33.59
C HIS A 22 -5.33 -54.96 -34.76
N LEU A 23 -5.09 -53.66 -34.95
CA LEU A 23 -4.08 -53.18 -35.91
C LEU A 23 -2.66 -53.63 -35.55
N ALA A 24 -2.30 -53.63 -34.26
CA ALA A 24 -0.99 -54.10 -33.82
C ALA A 24 -0.83 -55.61 -34.03
N GLU A 25 -1.89 -56.40 -33.81
CA GLU A 25 -1.92 -57.84 -34.09
C GLU A 25 -1.74 -58.13 -35.59
N ILE A 26 -2.45 -57.40 -36.46
CA ILE A 26 -2.26 -57.52 -37.91
C ILE A 26 -0.83 -57.15 -38.28
N GLN A 27 -0.28 -56.07 -37.73
CA GLN A 27 1.11 -55.67 -38.00
C GLN A 27 2.14 -56.67 -37.46
N ARG A 28 1.82 -57.40 -36.39
CA ARG A 28 2.63 -58.51 -35.89
C ARG A 28 2.57 -59.71 -36.84
N ALA A 29 1.38 -60.13 -37.24
CA ALA A 29 1.19 -61.24 -38.19
C ALA A 29 1.87 -60.96 -39.54
N VAL A 30 1.79 -59.72 -40.03
CA VAL A 30 2.52 -59.25 -41.23
C VAL A 30 4.03 -59.46 -41.11
N ARG A 31 4.61 -59.27 -39.91
CA ARG A 31 6.04 -59.51 -39.67
C ARG A 31 6.37 -60.99 -39.53
N GLU A 32 5.50 -61.75 -38.88
CA GLU A 32 5.70 -63.18 -38.58
C GLU A 32 5.48 -64.09 -39.79
N LEU A 33 4.74 -63.63 -40.81
CA LEU A 33 4.51 -64.35 -42.08
C LEU A 33 5.81 -64.78 -42.78
N GLN A 34 6.91 -64.05 -42.56
CA GLN A 34 8.22 -64.38 -43.16
C GLN A 34 8.88 -65.62 -42.54
N ASN A 35 8.47 -66.02 -41.33
CA ASN A 35 9.11 -67.11 -40.55
C ASN A 35 8.21 -68.33 -40.30
N ALA A 36 6.88 -68.14 -40.22
CA ALA A 36 5.94 -69.19 -39.76
C ALA A 36 4.84 -69.60 -40.77
N GLY A 37 4.89 -69.08 -42.01
CA GLY A 37 3.92 -69.43 -43.07
C GLY A 37 2.46 -69.12 -42.72
N ALA A 38 1.50 -69.87 -43.29
CA ALA A 38 0.06 -69.67 -43.09
C ALA A 38 -0.39 -69.67 -41.62
N ASN A 39 0.34 -70.32 -40.71
CA ASN A 39 0.01 -70.36 -39.29
C ASN A 39 0.20 -68.99 -38.59
N ALA A 40 1.05 -68.10 -39.15
CA ALA A 40 1.26 -66.76 -38.61
C ALA A 40 0.00 -65.88 -38.62
N VAL A 41 -0.96 -66.21 -39.48
CA VAL A 41 -2.21 -65.47 -39.66
C VAL A 41 -3.44 -66.21 -39.14
N ALA A 42 -3.27 -67.43 -38.61
CA ALA A 42 -4.37 -68.24 -38.08
C ALA A 42 -5.09 -67.57 -36.90
N GLY A 43 -4.40 -66.71 -36.14
CA GLY A 43 -4.99 -65.92 -35.07
C GLY A 43 -5.84 -64.72 -35.55
N LEU A 44 -5.78 -64.37 -36.84
CA LEU A 44 -6.55 -63.28 -37.43
C LEU A 44 -7.83 -63.81 -38.09
N ASP A 45 -8.90 -63.04 -38.03
CA ASP A 45 -10.11 -63.33 -38.80
C ASP A 45 -9.97 -62.85 -40.26
N LEU A 46 -9.09 -63.51 -41.03
CA LEU A 46 -8.83 -63.14 -42.42
C LEU A 46 -10.09 -63.12 -43.30
N GLN A 47 -11.07 -63.98 -42.99
CA GLN A 47 -12.32 -64.06 -43.72
C GLN A 47 -13.12 -62.76 -43.54
N ALA A 48 -13.23 -62.27 -42.30
CA ALA A 48 -13.89 -61.00 -42.00
C ALA A 48 -13.06 -59.79 -42.50
N LEU A 49 -11.74 -59.81 -42.29
CA LEU A 49 -10.83 -58.71 -42.66
C LEU A 49 -10.78 -58.47 -44.17
N LEU A 50 -10.99 -59.50 -44.99
CA LEU A 50 -11.03 -59.39 -46.45
C LEU A 50 -12.45 -59.52 -47.02
N ALA A 51 -13.47 -59.55 -46.15
CA ALA A 51 -14.90 -59.71 -46.50
C ALA A 51 -15.18 -60.87 -47.47
N ILE A 52 -14.48 -61.99 -47.28
CA ILE A 52 -14.59 -63.17 -48.14
C ILE A 52 -16.01 -63.73 -48.05
N PRO A 53 -16.70 -63.91 -49.19
CA PRO A 53 -18.08 -64.37 -49.19
C PRO A 53 -18.18 -65.79 -48.61
N ALA A 54 -19.25 -66.06 -47.86
CA ALA A 54 -19.43 -67.34 -47.17
C ALA A 54 -19.50 -68.55 -48.11
N ASP A 55 -19.96 -68.36 -49.35
CA ASP A 55 -20.03 -69.40 -50.39
C ASP A 55 -18.70 -69.59 -51.15
N ARG A 56 -17.72 -68.70 -50.91
CA ARG A 56 -16.36 -68.71 -51.48
C ARG A 56 -16.30 -68.86 -53.00
N LYS A 57 -17.33 -68.39 -53.71
CA LYS A 57 -17.35 -68.35 -55.18
C LYS A 57 -16.68 -67.09 -55.70
N ASP A 58 -16.11 -67.17 -56.91
CA ASP A 58 -15.48 -66.05 -57.63
C ASP A 58 -14.41 -65.28 -56.83
N LEU A 59 -13.64 -65.98 -55.97
CA LEU A 59 -12.64 -65.38 -55.07
C LEU A 59 -11.64 -64.47 -55.80
N ALA A 60 -11.20 -64.84 -56.99
CA ALA A 60 -10.27 -64.03 -57.79
C ALA A 60 -10.85 -62.64 -58.14
N SER A 61 -12.13 -62.59 -58.55
CA SER A 61 -12.81 -61.33 -58.87
C SER A 61 -13.09 -60.51 -57.60
N HIS A 62 -13.45 -61.19 -56.51
CA HIS A 62 -13.70 -60.56 -55.22
C HIS A 62 -12.42 -59.91 -54.63
N LEU A 63 -11.32 -60.66 -54.56
CA LEU A 63 -10.04 -60.17 -54.04
C LEU A 63 -9.48 -59.00 -54.87
N SER A 64 -9.65 -59.04 -56.19
CA SER A 64 -9.29 -57.90 -57.06
C SER A 64 -10.09 -56.64 -56.70
N SER A 65 -11.38 -56.80 -56.40
CA SER A 65 -12.24 -55.69 -55.95
C SER A 65 -11.82 -55.15 -54.58
N VAL A 66 -11.47 -56.03 -53.64
CA VAL A 66 -10.93 -55.66 -52.32
C VAL A 66 -9.62 -54.87 -52.46
N GLU A 67 -8.67 -55.36 -53.26
CA GLU A 67 -7.40 -54.66 -53.50
C GLU A 67 -7.59 -53.29 -54.16
N MET A 68 -8.49 -53.19 -55.14
CA MET A 68 -8.81 -51.92 -55.77
C MET A 68 -9.40 -50.92 -54.76
N LEU A 69 -10.25 -51.40 -53.85
CA LEU A 69 -10.84 -50.58 -52.81
C LEU A 69 -9.81 -50.13 -51.76
N LEU A 70 -8.97 -51.05 -51.27
CA LEU A 70 -7.87 -50.75 -50.36
C LEU A 70 -6.90 -49.73 -50.98
N ASN A 71 -6.65 -49.82 -52.29
CA ASN A 71 -5.87 -48.84 -53.04
C ASN A 71 -6.50 -47.44 -53.07
N LYS A 72 -7.82 -47.35 -53.24
CA LYS A 72 -8.56 -46.07 -53.19
C LYS A 72 -8.63 -45.47 -51.78
N ARG A 73 -8.40 -46.27 -50.74
CA ARG A 73 -8.49 -45.88 -49.31
C ARG A 73 -7.14 -45.79 -48.60
N GLN A 74 -6.03 -45.66 -49.34
CA GLN A 74 -4.67 -45.60 -48.78
C GLN A 74 -4.42 -44.49 -47.74
N THR A 75 -5.30 -43.50 -47.63
CA THR A 75 -5.21 -42.49 -46.56
C THR A 75 -5.56 -43.06 -45.18
N MET A 76 -6.31 -44.18 -45.11
CA MET A 76 -6.64 -44.86 -43.87
C MET A 76 -5.54 -45.82 -43.43
N PRO A 77 -5.06 -45.76 -42.16
CA PRO A 77 -4.04 -46.68 -41.66
C PRO A 77 -4.43 -48.17 -41.78
N ALA A 78 -5.69 -48.51 -41.48
CA ALA A 78 -6.22 -49.86 -41.60
C ALA A 78 -6.14 -50.40 -43.05
N ALA A 79 -6.50 -49.58 -44.04
CA ALA A 79 -6.46 -49.98 -45.45
C ALA A 79 -5.03 -50.20 -45.95
N LYS A 80 -4.08 -49.35 -45.53
CA LYS A 80 -2.64 -49.53 -45.81
C LYS A 80 -2.11 -50.85 -45.23
N LEU A 81 -2.48 -51.15 -43.99
CA LEU A 81 -2.00 -52.32 -43.30
C LEU A 81 -2.60 -53.61 -43.87
N LEU A 82 -3.91 -53.63 -44.17
CA LEU A 82 -4.55 -54.78 -44.84
C LEU A 82 -4.00 -54.99 -46.26
N LYS A 83 -3.76 -53.92 -47.02
CA LYS A 83 -3.09 -54.02 -48.32
C LYS A 83 -1.72 -54.67 -48.19
N LYS A 84 -0.95 -54.27 -47.18
CA LYS A 84 0.36 -54.86 -46.89
C LYS A 84 0.22 -56.34 -46.51
N LEU A 85 -0.74 -56.69 -45.66
CA LEU A 85 -1.03 -58.08 -45.29
C LEU A 85 -1.34 -58.95 -46.52
N VAL A 86 -2.22 -58.50 -47.42
CA VAL A 86 -2.54 -59.24 -48.66
C VAL A 86 -1.31 -59.41 -49.55
N ALA A 87 -0.46 -58.38 -49.65
CA ALA A 87 0.78 -58.47 -50.42
C ALA A 87 1.76 -59.49 -49.82
N GLU A 88 1.97 -59.48 -48.50
CA GLU A 88 2.87 -60.42 -47.82
C GLU A 88 2.34 -61.86 -47.86
N LEU A 89 1.01 -62.06 -47.77
CA LEU A 89 0.38 -63.38 -47.95
C LEU A 89 0.70 -63.96 -49.34
N LYS A 90 0.63 -63.13 -50.38
CA LYS A 90 1.00 -63.52 -51.75
C LYS A 90 2.50 -63.80 -51.89
N VAL A 91 3.35 -62.98 -51.27
CA VAL A 91 4.81 -63.16 -51.26
C VAL A 91 5.20 -64.46 -50.56
N ALA A 92 4.48 -64.85 -49.49
CA ALA A 92 4.65 -66.12 -48.80
C ALA A 92 4.16 -67.35 -49.59
N GLY A 93 3.69 -67.17 -50.83
CA GLY A 93 3.25 -68.25 -51.70
C GLY A 93 1.87 -68.81 -51.39
N LEU A 94 1.05 -68.10 -50.61
CA LEU A 94 -0.31 -68.53 -50.25
C LEU A 94 -1.32 -68.09 -51.32
N ASP A 95 -2.03 -69.06 -51.91
CA ASP A 95 -3.07 -68.78 -52.89
C ASP A 95 -4.40 -68.47 -52.20
N LEU A 96 -4.73 -67.18 -52.13
CA LEU A 96 -5.98 -66.68 -51.54
C LEU A 96 -7.22 -67.07 -52.37
N THR A 97 -7.06 -67.59 -53.58
CA THR A 97 -8.16 -68.06 -54.45
C THR A 97 -8.46 -69.54 -54.28
N ASP A 98 -7.61 -70.30 -53.58
CA ASP A 98 -7.85 -71.70 -53.24
C ASP A 98 -8.79 -71.81 -52.03
N THR A 99 -9.87 -72.59 -52.18
CA THR A 99 -10.80 -72.86 -51.08
C THR A 99 -10.17 -73.71 -49.97
N GLY A 100 -9.20 -74.58 -50.30
CA GLY A 100 -8.50 -75.44 -49.35
C GLY A 100 -7.64 -74.64 -48.35
N PHE A 101 -7.01 -73.55 -48.81
CA PHE A 101 -6.33 -72.59 -47.94
C PHE A 101 -7.26 -72.03 -46.85
N TRP A 102 -8.48 -71.63 -47.21
CA TRP A 102 -9.44 -71.07 -46.25
C TRP A 102 -9.94 -72.10 -45.23
N ASP A 103 -10.06 -73.37 -45.61
CA ASP A 103 -10.38 -74.46 -44.67
C ASP A 103 -9.23 -74.75 -43.71
N GLN A 104 -7.99 -74.70 -44.20
CA GLN A 104 -6.79 -74.84 -43.38
C GLN A 104 -6.65 -73.69 -42.37
N ILE A 105 -6.87 -72.44 -42.79
CA ILE A 105 -6.86 -71.28 -41.90
C ILE A 105 -7.98 -71.36 -40.87
N GLN A 106 -9.19 -71.77 -41.25
CA GLN A 106 -10.30 -71.92 -40.31
C GLN A 106 -10.05 -73.02 -39.26
N SER A 107 -9.44 -74.13 -39.67
CA SER A 107 -9.04 -75.22 -38.78
C SER A 107 -7.91 -74.79 -37.85
N ALA A 108 -6.88 -74.11 -38.38
CA ALA A 108 -5.78 -73.56 -37.59
C ALA A 108 -6.24 -72.48 -36.61
N LYS A 109 -7.24 -71.66 -36.98
CA LYS A 109 -7.89 -70.68 -36.10
C LYS A 109 -8.60 -71.36 -34.95
N THR A 110 -9.33 -72.44 -35.20
CA THR A 110 -10.05 -73.21 -34.18
C THR A 110 -9.08 -73.89 -33.20
N GLU A 111 -8.00 -74.47 -33.72
CA GLU A 111 -6.95 -75.09 -32.91
C GLU A 111 -6.17 -74.06 -32.07
N ALA A 112 -5.72 -72.96 -32.69
CA ALA A 112 -5.06 -71.87 -31.97
C ALA A 112 -5.97 -71.24 -30.90
N PHE A 113 -7.27 -71.19 -31.15
CA PHE A 113 -8.25 -70.72 -30.18
C PHE A 113 -8.44 -71.71 -29.03
N ARG A 114 -8.49 -73.02 -29.28
CA ARG A 114 -8.51 -74.05 -28.24
C ARG A 114 -7.26 -73.98 -27.35
N VAL A 115 -6.08 -73.88 -27.97
CA VAL A 115 -4.81 -73.72 -27.25
C VAL A 115 -4.84 -72.50 -26.32
N LYS A 116 -5.38 -71.36 -26.78
CA LYS A 116 -5.53 -70.16 -25.93
C LYS A 116 -6.46 -70.39 -24.73
N VAL A 117 -7.54 -71.15 -24.90
CA VAL A 117 -8.47 -71.49 -23.80
C VAL A 117 -7.81 -72.46 -22.81
N ASP A 118 -7.05 -73.43 -23.30
CA ASP A 118 -6.32 -74.38 -22.46
C ASP A 118 -5.16 -73.71 -21.71
N GLU A 119 -4.42 -72.80 -22.36
CA GLU A 119 -3.39 -71.95 -21.72
C GLU A 119 -4.01 -71.06 -20.65
N PHE A 120 -5.17 -70.46 -20.93
CA PHE A 120 -5.91 -69.69 -19.93
C PHE A 120 -6.34 -70.55 -18.74
N ALA A 121 -6.89 -71.74 -19.00
CA ALA A 121 -7.30 -72.66 -17.95
C ALA A 121 -6.11 -73.15 -17.10
N ALA A 122 -4.97 -73.42 -17.73
CA ALA A 122 -3.73 -73.78 -17.06
C ALA A 122 -3.18 -72.61 -16.21
N ALA A 123 -3.23 -71.38 -16.73
CA ALA A 123 -2.82 -70.20 -16.00
C ALA A 123 -3.71 -69.95 -14.76
N VAL A 124 -5.03 -70.08 -14.91
CA VAL A 124 -5.97 -70.02 -13.79
C VAL A 124 -5.70 -71.16 -12.80
N ALA A 125 -5.41 -72.37 -13.28
CA ALA A 125 -5.11 -73.50 -12.40
C ALA A 125 -3.82 -73.30 -11.60
N LEU A 126 -2.80 -72.68 -12.18
CA LEU A 126 -1.57 -72.32 -11.50
C LEU A 126 -1.81 -71.23 -10.44
N GLU A 127 -2.57 -70.19 -10.80
CA GLU A 127 -2.85 -69.07 -9.89
C GLU A 127 -3.72 -69.48 -8.70
N TYR A 128 -4.71 -70.35 -8.92
CA TYR A 128 -5.64 -70.82 -7.89
C TYR A 128 -5.25 -72.18 -7.32
N GLN A 129 -4.00 -72.61 -7.49
CA GLN A 129 -3.52 -73.94 -7.12
C GLN A 129 -3.71 -74.26 -5.62
N ALA A 130 -3.63 -73.24 -4.75
CA ALA A 130 -3.71 -73.40 -3.31
C ALA A 130 -5.10 -73.84 -2.80
N LEU A 131 -6.16 -73.21 -3.32
CA LEU A 131 -7.55 -73.44 -2.87
C LEU A 131 -8.42 -74.15 -3.90
N LYS A 132 -7.99 -74.20 -5.17
CA LYS A 132 -8.68 -74.86 -6.29
C LYS A 132 -10.13 -74.41 -6.50
N VAL A 133 -10.42 -73.15 -6.22
CA VAL A 133 -11.76 -72.54 -6.39
C VAL A 133 -11.61 -71.14 -6.97
N ILE A 134 -12.50 -70.78 -7.89
CA ILE A 134 -12.66 -69.43 -8.43
C ILE A 134 -14.14 -69.06 -8.51
N THR A 135 -14.47 -67.78 -8.29
CA THR A 135 -15.85 -67.32 -8.53
C THR A 135 -16.12 -67.10 -10.02
N GLN A 136 -17.35 -67.33 -10.47
CA GLN A 136 -17.76 -67.07 -11.87
C GLN A 136 -17.41 -65.63 -12.31
N LYS A 137 -17.67 -64.64 -11.45
CA LYS A 137 -17.33 -63.24 -11.72
C LYS A 137 -15.82 -63.02 -11.87
N GLN A 138 -15.00 -63.58 -10.99
CA GLN A 138 -13.53 -63.48 -11.11
C GLN A 138 -13.01 -64.16 -12.38
N LEU A 139 -13.62 -65.28 -12.77
CA LEU A 139 -13.29 -65.97 -14.01
C LEU A 139 -13.63 -65.10 -15.24
N GLU A 140 -14.80 -64.48 -15.25
CA GLU A 140 -15.23 -63.53 -16.30
C GLU A 140 -14.33 -62.30 -16.36
N ASP A 141 -13.99 -61.71 -15.21
CA ASP A 141 -13.11 -60.55 -15.13
C ASP A 141 -11.70 -60.88 -15.64
N LYS A 142 -11.18 -62.07 -15.32
CA LYS A 142 -9.88 -62.56 -15.82
C LYS A 142 -9.91 -62.87 -17.31
N ALA A 143 -10.97 -63.51 -17.79
CA ALA A 143 -11.17 -63.75 -19.21
C ALA A 143 -11.27 -62.43 -19.98
N LYS A 144 -11.90 -61.39 -19.39
CA LYS A 144 -11.96 -60.05 -19.96
C LYS A 144 -10.60 -59.38 -20.00
N ALA A 145 -9.83 -59.49 -18.91
CA ALA A 145 -8.46 -58.95 -18.84
C ALA A 145 -7.52 -59.59 -19.88
N GLN A 146 -7.72 -60.87 -20.20
CA GLN A 146 -6.96 -61.58 -21.23
C GLN A 146 -7.60 -61.55 -22.64
N GLY A 147 -8.66 -60.74 -22.84
CA GLY A 147 -9.29 -60.56 -24.15
C GLY A 147 -10.13 -61.76 -24.65
N LEU A 148 -10.45 -62.72 -23.78
CA LEU A 148 -11.21 -63.93 -24.10
C LEU A 148 -12.73 -63.76 -23.89
N ALA A 149 -13.18 -62.75 -23.13
CA ALA A 149 -14.59 -62.58 -22.74
C ALA A 149 -15.57 -62.32 -23.90
N SER A 150 -15.11 -61.81 -25.04
CA SER A 150 -15.94 -61.60 -26.23
C SER A 150 -15.94 -62.80 -27.19
N ALA A 151 -15.04 -63.76 -26.99
CA ALA A 151 -14.79 -64.84 -27.93
C ALA A 151 -15.29 -66.20 -27.42
N VAL A 152 -15.41 -66.40 -26.11
CA VAL A 152 -15.85 -67.66 -25.49
C VAL A 152 -17.03 -67.42 -24.56
N SER A 153 -18.01 -68.33 -24.56
CA SER A 153 -19.11 -68.27 -23.60
C SER A 153 -18.60 -68.53 -22.16
N PRO A 154 -19.17 -67.88 -21.14
CA PRO A 154 -18.79 -68.13 -19.74
C PRO A 154 -18.88 -69.61 -19.34
N GLN A 155 -19.80 -70.36 -19.94
CA GLN A 155 -19.96 -71.80 -19.71
C GLN A 155 -18.76 -72.60 -20.23
N ASN A 156 -18.27 -72.30 -21.44
CA ASN A 156 -17.13 -73.02 -22.00
C ASN A 156 -15.83 -72.70 -21.26
N LEU A 157 -15.67 -71.45 -20.78
CA LEU A 157 -14.56 -71.08 -19.89
C LEU A 157 -14.63 -71.82 -18.56
N ALA A 158 -15.82 -71.93 -17.97
CA ALA A 158 -16.02 -72.67 -16.74
C ALA A 158 -15.66 -74.15 -16.91
N VAL A 159 -16.12 -74.80 -17.98
CA VAL A 159 -15.80 -76.21 -18.28
C VAL A 159 -14.29 -76.43 -18.46
N ALA A 160 -13.60 -75.52 -19.15
CA ALA A 160 -12.15 -75.62 -19.35
C ALA A 160 -11.39 -75.51 -18.02
N VAL A 161 -11.75 -74.53 -17.18
CA VAL A 161 -11.14 -74.32 -15.86
C VAL A 161 -11.48 -75.44 -14.87
N GLU A 162 -12.69 -75.98 -14.92
CA GLU A 162 -13.08 -77.17 -14.14
C GLU A 162 -12.32 -78.42 -14.58
N SER A 163 -12.10 -78.58 -15.89
CA SER A 163 -11.28 -79.68 -16.44
C SER A 163 -9.82 -79.55 -16.03
N ALA A 164 -9.32 -78.33 -15.80
CA ALA A 164 -8.01 -78.07 -15.22
C ALA A 164 -7.96 -78.25 -13.68
N GLY A 165 -9.06 -78.69 -13.07
CA GLY A 165 -9.12 -79.06 -11.65
C GLY A 165 -9.44 -77.92 -10.68
N ILE A 166 -9.99 -76.81 -11.17
CA ILE A 166 -10.43 -75.66 -10.36
C ILE A 166 -11.97 -75.58 -10.37
N ALA A 167 -12.60 -75.64 -9.22
CA ALA A 167 -14.06 -75.55 -9.13
C ALA A 167 -14.53 -74.11 -9.38
N VAL A 168 -15.43 -73.94 -10.36
CA VAL A 168 -16.00 -72.63 -10.70
C VAL A 168 -17.37 -72.50 -10.04
N ARG A 169 -17.50 -71.59 -9.08
CA ARG A 169 -18.74 -71.47 -8.28
C ARG A 169 -19.27 -70.04 -8.25
N PRO A 170 -20.57 -69.83 -8.03
CA PRO A 170 -21.08 -68.48 -7.77
C PRO A 170 -20.52 -67.95 -6.44
N ASP A 171 -20.44 -66.62 -6.34
CA ASP A 171 -20.16 -65.98 -5.07
C ASP A 171 -21.33 -66.17 -4.08
N PHE A 172 -21.06 -66.10 -2.79
CA PHE A 172 -22.04 -66.28 -1.72
C PHE A 172 -21.90 -65.20 -0.64
N GLN A 173 -22.93 -65.04 0.18
CA GLN A 173 -22.95 -64.10 1.29
C GLN A 173 -22.70 -64.81 2.62
N LEU A 174 -21.89 -64.20 3.49
CA LEU A 174 -21.69 -64.71 4.84
C LEU A 174 -22.92 -64.38 5.71
N PRO A 175 -23.42 -65.35 6.49
CA PRO A 175 -24.57 -65.17 7.36
C PRO A 175 -24.26 -64.12 8.44
N GLN A 176 -25.23 -63.25 8.72
CA GLN A 176 -25.15 -62.25 9.81
C GLN A 176 -25.82 -62.75 11.10
N VAL A 177 -25.95 -64.07 11.25
CA VAL A 177 -26.61 -64.69 12.40
C VAL A 177 -25.67 -64.69 13.59
N VAL A 178 -26.16 -64.22 14.75
CA VAL A 178 -25.43 -64.31 16.02
C VAL A 178 -25.42 -65.77 16.46
N ILE A 179 -24.22 -66.35 16.57
CA ILE A 179 -24.06 -67.73 17.06
C ILE A 179 -24.29 -67.73 18.57
N PRO A 180 -25.32 -68.43 19.07
CA PRO A 180 -25.55 -68.51 20.51
C PRO A 180 -24.39 -69.19 21.22
N ARG A 181 -24.06 -68.71 22.43
CA ARG A 181 -22.92 -69.24 23.21
C ARG A 181 -22.97 -70.75 23.42
N VAL A 182 -24.16 -71.31 23.62
CA VAL A 182 -24.35 -72.77 23.78
C VAL A 182 -23.87 -73.55 22.55
N ILE A 183 -24.00 -72.97 21.35
CA ILE A 183 -23.59 -73.60 20.09
C ILE A 183 -22.09 -73.39 19.84
N SER A 184 -21.55 -72.20 20.16
CA SER A 184 -20.10 -71.97 20.03
C SER A 184 -19.27 -72.83 20.98
N GLU A 185 -19.80 -73.18 22.16
CA GLU A 185 -19.11 -74.01 23.15
C GLU A 185 -19.03 -75.50 22.72
N LEU A 186 -19.78 -75.93 21.71
CA LEU A 186 -19.71 -77.30 21.19
C LEU A 186 -18.31 -77.65 20.66
N SER A 187 -17.56 -76.67 20.15
CA SER A 187 -16.18 -76.86 19.66
C SER A 187 -15.19 -77.26 20.75
N LYS A 188 -15.53 -77.10 22.04
CA LYS A 188 -14.69 -77.51 23.17
C LYS A 188 -14.76 -79.02 23.45
N HIS A 189 -15.74 -79.71 22.87
CA HIS A 189 -15.95 -81.15 23.05
C HIS A 189 -15.38 -81.91 21.86
N ILE A 190 -14.35 -82.74 22.10
CA ILE A 190 -13.63 -83.50 21.06
C ILE A 190 -14.55 -84.52 20.38
N GLU A 191 -15.64 -84.90 21.03
CA GLU A 191 -16.67 -85.82 20.53
C GLU A 191 -17.46 -85.25 19.34
N HIS A 192 -17.48 -83.93 19.16
CA HIS A 192 -18.23 -83.24 18.10
C HIS A 192 -17.30 -82.38 17.25
N ARG A 193 -17.09 -82.80 16.00
CA ARG A 193 -16.23 -82.06 15.04
C ARG A 193 -16.83 -80.74 14.57
N SER A 194 -18.16 -80.68 14.54
CA SER A 194 -18.93 -79.52 14.13
C SER A 194 -20.35 -79.61 14.71
N VAL A 195 -21.12 -78.52 14.57
CA VAL A 195 -22.54 -78.52 14.93
C VAL A 195 -23.34 -79.58 14.14
N VAL A 196 -22.86 -80.02 12.97
CA VAL A 196 -23.53 -81.03 12.13
C VAL A 196 -23.42 -82.43 12.74
N ASP A 197 -22.30 -82.77 13.40
CA ASP A 197 -22.18 -84.02 14.17
C ASP A 197 -23.25 -84.08 15.28
N VAL A 198 -23.63 -82.93 15.85
CA VAL A 198 -24.71 -82.84 16.85
C VAL A 198 -26.09 -82.94 16.21
N LEU A 199 -26.31 -82.27 15.07
CA LEU A 199 -27.58 -82.36 14.32
C LEU A 199 -27.89 -83.77 13.80
N LEU A 200 -26.85 -84.58 13.60
CA LEU A 200 -26.92 -85.94 13.07
C LEU A 200 -26.50 -86.98 14.12
N LEU A 201 -26.57 -86.65 15.41
CA LEU A 201 -26.17 -87.56 16.50
C LEU A 201 -26.94 -88.90 16.52
N GLY A 202 -28.14 -88.92 15.93
CA GLY A 202 -28.96 -90.14 15.77
C GLY A 202 -28.59 -91.02 14.59
N GLU A 203 -27.66 -90.58 13.72
CA GLU A 203 -27.19 -91.35 12.57
C GLU A 203 -26.04 -92.29 12.98
N LEU A 204 -26.02 -93.49 12.39
CA LEU A 204 -24.99 -94.51 12.70
C LEU A 204 -23.62 -94.18 12.11
N ALA A 205 -23.60 -93.45 10.99
CA ALA A 205 -22.38 -93.05 10.31
C ALA A 205 -22.06 -91.59 10.61
N LYS A 206 -20.77 -91.28 10.79
CA LYS A 206 -20.33 -89.89 10.93
C LYS A 206 -20.58 -89.13 9.62
N PRO A 207 -21.09 -87.89 9.68
CA PRO A 207 -21.33 -87.13 8.46
C PRO A 207 -20.00 -86.73 7.81
N GLU A 208 -19.90 -87.00 6.52
CA GLU A 208 -18.80 -86.58 5.64
C GLU A 208 -19.35 -85.80 4.44
N SER A 209 -18.47 -85.05 3.76
CA SER A 209 -18.85 -84.20 2.62
C SER A 209 -20.01 -83.26 2.94
N ILE A 210 -19.93 -82.59 4.10
CA ILE A 210 -20.95 -81.66 4.55
C ILE A 210 -20.91 -80.43 3.65
N ARG A 211 -22.03 -80.06 3.02
CA ARG A 211 -22.17 -78.80 2.27
C ARG A 211 -23.03 -77.84 3.06
N VAL A 212 -22.65 -76.57 3.04
CA VAL A 212 -23.25 -75.51 3.85
C VAL A 212 -23.38 -74.19 3.10
N ILE A 213 -22.84 -74.05 1.89
CA ILE A 213 -22.97 -72.81 1.12
C ILE A 213 -24.25 -72.84 0.27
N ASP A 214 -24.29 -73.71 -0.75
CA ASP A 214 -25.42 -73.72 -1.69
C ASP A 214 -26.64 -74.50 -1.16
N ALA A 215 -26.42 -75.47 -0.27
CA ALA A 215 -27.44 -76.25 0.42
C ALA A 215 -26.87 -76.89 1.68
N LEU A 216 -27.71 -77.12 2.71
CA LEU A 216 -27.33 -77.87 3.91
C LEU A 216 -27.50 -79.38 3.69
N THR A 217 -26.43 -80.06 3.31
CA THR A 217 -26.45 -81.51 2.97
C THR A 217 -25.24 -82.25 3.52
N PHE A 218 -25.31 -83.58 3.57
CA PHE A 218 -24.21 -84.47 3.96
C PHE A 218 -24.19 -85.73 3.08
N ALA A 219 -23.13 -86.54 3.21
CA ALA A 219 -22.96 -87.82 2.49
C ALA A 219 -23.13 -87.69 0.97
N GLY A 220 -22.69 -86.57 0.38
CA GLY A 220 -22.75 -86.34 -1.06
C GLY A 220 -24.09 -85.82 -1.61
N GLY A 221 -25.07 -85.50 -0.75
CA GLY A 221 -26.28 -84.78 -1.19
C GLY A 221 -27.54 -84.95 -0.33
N SER A 222 -27.50 -85.73 0.76
CA SER A 222 -28.64 -85.93 1.65
C SER A 222 -28.95 -84.67 2.45
N ALA A 223 -30.18 -84.14 2.38
CA ALA A 223 -30.57 -82.95 3.12
C ALA A 223 -30.71 -83.21 4.63
N ILE A 224 -30.29 -82.26 5.45
CA ILE A 224 -30.54 -82.30 6.89
C ILE A 224 -31.97 -81.82 7.17
N THR A 225 -32.82 -82.68 7.76
CA THR A 225 -34.24 -82.42 7.99
C THR A 225 -34.58 -82.34 9.47
N ALA A 226 -35.77 -81.85 9.80
CA ALA A 226 -36.29 -81.83 11.17
C ALA A 226 -36.36 -83.23 11.81
N ALA A 227 -36.54 -84.29 10.99
CA ALA A 227 -36.54 -85.67 11.47
C ALA A 227 -35.17 -86.08 12.03
N HIS A 228 -34.07 -85.61 11.41
CA HIS A 228 -32.72 -85.88 11.92
C HIS A 228 -32.49 -85.14 13.25
N ILE A 229 -32.98 -83.91 13.41
CA ILE A 229 -32.88 -83.16 14.68
C ILE A 229 -33.64 -83.88 15.80
N ASP A 230 -34.83 -84.40 15.50
CA ASP A 230 -35.64 -85.15 16.46
C ASP A 230 -35.01 -86.50 16.83
N ALA A 231 -34.39 -87.17 15.86
CA ALA A 231 -33.60 -88.37 16.10
C ALA A 231 -32.35 -88.07 16.95
N ALA A 232 -31.64 -86.99 16.65
CA ALA A 232 -30.48 -86.53 17.41
C ALA A 232 -30.85 -86.17 18.85
N LYS A 233 -32.00 -85.53 19.08
CA LYS A 233 -32.50 -85.24 20.42
C LYS A 233 -32.79 -86.51 21.22
N LYS A 234 -33.48 -87.48 20.62
CA LYS A 234 -33.74 -88.79 21.26
C LYS A 234 -32.43 -89.53 21.57
N ALA A 235 -31.48 -89.53 20.63
CA ALA A 235 -30.15 -90.10 20.84
C ALA A 235 -29.43 -89.42 22.01
N ALA A 236 -29.50 -88.08 22.08
CA ALA A 236 -28.91 -87.31 23.16
C ALA A 236 -29.53 -87.60 24.54
N GLU A 237 -30.85 -87.85 24.62
CA GLU A 237 -31.56 -88.17 25.87
C GLU A 237 -31.32 -89.61 26.35
N SER A 238 -31.06 -90.54 25.44
CA SER A 238 -30.85 -91.98 25.74
C SER A 238 -29.39 -92.38 25.95
N GLY A 239 -28.44 -91.50 25.62
CA GLY A 239 -27.01 -91.76 25.74
C GLY A 239 -26.49 -91.75 27.18
N LYS A 240 -25.27 -92.27 27.37
CA LYS A 240 -24.58 -92.24 28.67
C LYS A 240 -24.24 -90.79 29.03
N ASP A 241 -24.64 -90.36 30.22
CA ASP A 241 -24.44 -88.99 30.70
C ASP A 241 -22.97 -88.56 30.65
N SER A 242 -22.71 -87.45 29.97
CA SER A 242 -21.40 -86.82 29.79
C SER A 242 -21.57 -85.32 29.53
N ASP A 243 -20.54 -84.53 29.82
CA ASP A 243 -20.57 -83.08 29.60
C ASP A 243 -20.85 -82.72 28.12
N ALA A 244 -20.28 -83.49 27.19
CA ALA A 244 -20.51 -83.33 25.75
C ALA A 244 -21.97 -83.61 25.36
N LEU A 245 -22.57 -84.66 25.92
CA LEU A 245 -23.97 -85.02 25.66
C LEU A 245 -24.94 -83.99 26.25
N GLN A 246 -24.65 -83.46 27.44
CA GLN A 246 -25.44 -82.37 28.04
C GLN A 246 -25.33 -81.07 27.22
N ALA A 247 -24.16 -80.75 26.67
CA ALA A 247 -23.99 -79.62 25.76
C ALA A 247 -24.78 -79.81 24.46
N ALA A 248 -24.74 -81.00 23.87
CA ALA A 248 -25.54 -81.37 22.71
C ALA A 248 -27.05 -81.26 22.96
N GLN A 249 -27.55 -81.75 24.12
CA GLN A 249 -28.97 -81.62 24.50
C GLN A 249 -29.40 -80.15 24.58
N LYS A 250 -28.61 -79.29 25.22
CA LYS A 250 -28.89 -77.84 25.32
C LYS A 250 -28.88 -77.18 23.95
N ALA A 251 -27.92 -77.52 23.09
CA ALA A 251 -27.84 -77.00 21.73
C ALA A 251 -29.04 -77.44 20.87
N LEU A 252 -29.42 -78.73 20.90
CA LEU A 252 -30.57 -79.26 20.16
C LEU A 252 -31.91 -78.67 20.65
N ALA A 253 -32.06 -78.45 21.96
CA ALA A 253 -33.23 -77.78 22.52
C ALA A 253 -33.34 -76.33 22.03
N LEU A 254 -32.22 -75.60 21.99
CA LEU A 254 -32.16 -74.23 21.46
C LEU A 254 -32.47 -74.20 19.96
N ILE A 255 -31.84 -75.07 19.17
CA ILE A 255 -32.04 -75.14 17.72
C ILE A 255 -33.51 -75.44 17.38
N ARG A 256 -34.16 -76.38 18.09
CA ARG A 256 -35.58 -76.69 17.89
C ARG A 256 -36.53 -75.56 18.34
N THR A 257 -36.06 -74.65 19.19
CA THR A 257 -36.89 -73.52 19.66
C THR A 257 -36.72 -72.31 18.74
N ASP A 258 -35.47 -71.93 18.46
CA ASP A 258 -35.11 -70.65 17.86
C ASP A 258 -34.80 -70.75 16.36
N PHE A 259 -34.50 -71.95 15.84
CA PHE A 259 -34.08 -72.20 14.45
C PHE A 259 -34.95 -73.29 13.79
N ARG A 260 -36.28 -73.19 13.95
CA ARG A 260 -37.26 -74.15 13.41
C ARG A 260 -37.33 -74.15 11.88
N ASP A 261 -37.10 -72.98 11.30
CA ASP A 261 -37.13 -72.79 9.85
C ASP A 261 -35.83 -73.34 9.20
N PRO A 262 -35.93 -74.16 8.14
CA PRO A 262 -34.76 -74.76 7.48
C PRO A 262 -33.73 -73.73 6.98
N ALA A 263 -34.16 -72.56 6.51
CA ALA A 263 -33.24 -71.52 6.05
C ALA A 263 -32.48 -70.89 7.23
N SER A 264 -33.17 -70.63 8.35
CA SER A 264 -32.56 -70.12 9.57
C SER A 264 -31.54 -71.09 10.17
N LEU A 265 -31.84 -72.40 10.14
CA LEU A 265 -30.90 -73.46 10.52
C LEU A 265 -29.68 -73.50 9.59
N HIS A 266 -29.89 -73.43 8.27
CA HIS A 266 -28.81 -73.41 7.29
C HIS A 266 -27.88 -72.21 7.50
N GLN A 267 -28.42 -71.01 7.73
CA GLN A 267 -27.63 -69.81 8.01
C GLN A 267 -26.83 -69.94 9.31
N LEU A 268 -27.41 -70.52 10.37
CA LEU A 268 -26.71 -70.78 11.62
C LEU A 268 -25.54 -71.76 11.42
N VAL A 269 -25.75 -72.87 10.72
CA VAL A 269 -24.70 -73.86 10.45
C VAL A 269 -23.58 -73.21 9.63
N LEU A 270 -23.91 -72.50 8.56
CA LEU A 270 -22.91 -71.76 7.77
C LEU A 270 -22.13 -70.75 8.64
N ALA A 271 -22.80 -70.08 9.57
CA ALA A 271 -22.15 -69.12 10.47
C ALA A 271 -21.11 -69.80 11.37
N THR A 272 -21.40 -71.00 11.89
CA THR A 272 -20.45 -71.75 12.71
C THR A 272 -19.18 -72.14 11.93
N PHE A 273 -19.32 -72.63 10.69
CA PHE A 273 -18.15 -72.94 9.86
C PHE A 273 -17.37 -71.68 9.45
N ALA A 274 -18.06 -70.57 9.18
CA ALA A 274 -17.42 -69.30 8.90
C ALA A 274 -16.63 -68.76 10.10
N ALA A 275 -17.16 -68.90 11.32
CA ALA A 275 -16.47 -68.51 12.55
C ALA A 275 -15.21 -69.36 12.77
N THR A 276 -15.29 -70.68 12.59
CA THR A 276 -14.12 -71.58 12.69
C THR A 276 -13.05 -71.23 11.65
N ALA A 277 -13.45 -71.03 10.39
CA ALA A 277 -12.52 -70.67 9.33
C ALA A 277 -11.85 -69.30 9.59
N LYS A 278 -12.60 -68.33 10.12
CA LYS A 278 -12.08 -67.01 10.49
C LYS A 278 -11.05 -67.12 11.62
N GLU A 279 -11.34 -67.90 12.66
CA GLU A 279 -10.41 -68.12 13.78
C GLU A 279 -9.09 -68.77 13.31
N MET A 280 -9.15 -69.71 12.36
CA MET A 280 -7.94 -70.32 11.79
C MET A 280 -7.08 -69.30 11.03
N LEU A 281 -7.71 -68.39 10.28
CA LEU A 281 -7.00 -67.31 9.59
C LEU A 281 -6.42 -66.27 10.55
N GLU A 282 -7.15 -65.91 11.61
CA GLU A 282 -6.67 -65.00 12.66
C GLU A 282 -5.46 -65.57 13.42
N ARG A 283 -5.39 -66.90 13.56
CA ARG A 283 -4.22 -67.61 14.11
C ARG A 283 -3.04 -67.73 13.14
N GLY A 284 -3.16 -67.15 11.94
CA GLY A 284 -2.10 -67.14 10.93
C GLY A 284 -1.92 -68.48 10.19
N GLU A 285 -2.93 -69.36 10.18
CA GLU A 285 -2.82 -70.60 9.43
C GLU A 285 -2.77 -70.35 7.92
N LEU A 286 -1.78 -70.96 7.25
CA LEU A 286 -1.66 -70.91 5.80
C LEU A 286 -2.90 -71.52 5.13
N LEU A 287 -3.36 -70.91 4.04
CA LEU A 287 -4.61 -71.28 3.36
C LEU A 287 -4.73 -72.77 2.98
N ALA A 288 -3.63 -73.39 2.51
CA ALA A 288 -3.63 -74.81 2.17
C ALA A 288 -3.74 -75.73 3.40
N SER A 289 -3.12 -75.32 4.53
CA SER A 289 -3.20 -76.03 5.81
C SER A 289 -4.60 -75.87 6.42
N ALA A 290 -5.12 -74.64 6.45
CA ALA A 290 -6.46 -74.31 6.90
C ALA A 290 -7.52 -75.07 6.08
N LEU A 291 -7.36 -75.20 4.76
CA LEU A 291 -8.26 -76.00 3.91
C LEU A 291 -8.28 -77.47 4.31
N THR A 292 -7.09 -78.05 4.52
CA THR A 292 -6.96 -79.46 4.88
C THR A 292 -7.58 -79.75 6.25
N LYS A 293 -7.29 -78.89 7.24
CA LYS A 293 -7.84 -78.98 8.59
C LYS A 293 -9.34 -78.72 8.62
N LEU A 294 -9.81 -77.63 8.00
CA LEU A 294 -11.23 -77.30 7.97
C LEU A 294 -12.03 -78.45 7.33
N SER A 295 -11.56 -79.04 6.23
CA SER A 295 -12.26 -80.19 5.64
C SER A 295 -12.18 -81.46 6.50
N ARG A 296 -10.99 -81.84 6.97
CA ARG A 296 -10.76 -83.09 7.73
C ARG A 296 -11.35 -83.05 9.14
N ASP A 297 -11.10 -81.97 9.85
CA ASP A 297 -11.36 -81.86 11.29
C ASP A 297 -12.83 -81.50 11.57
N THR A 298 -13.55 -80.96 10.58
CA THR A 298 -14.98 -80.59 10.73
C THR A 298 -15.94 -81.42 9.87
N GLY A 299 -15.41 -82.17 8.88
CA GLY A 299 -16.20 -82.93 7.90
C GLY A 299 -16.74 -82.11 6.72
N LEU A 300 -16.38 -80.83 6.63
CA LEU A 300 -16.81 -79.91 5.59
C LEU A 300 -16.30 -80.34 4.20
N ASP A 301 -17.17 -80.26 3.19
CA ASP A 301 -16.83 -80.48 1.78
C ASP A 301 -15.67 -79.55 1.39
N ARG A 302 -14.67 -80.12 0.73
CA ARG A 302 -13.42 -79.42 0.40
C ARG A 302 -13.67 -78.17 -0.45
N VAL A 303 -14.68 -78.17 -1.32
CA VAL A 303 -15.01 -77.01 -2.16
C VAL A 303 -15.66 -75.91 -1.32
N ASP A 304 -16.58 -76.26 -0.42
CA ASP A 304 -17.19 -75.27 0.49
C ASP A 304 -16.17 -74.71 1.49
N ALA A 305 -15.26 -75.56 1.99
CA ALA A 305 -14.13 -75.13 2.82
C ALA A 305 -13.23 -74.13 2.09
N ALA A 306 -12.87 -74.42 0.83
CA ALA A 306 -12.07 -73.52 0.00
C ALA A 306 -12.80 -72.21 -0.28
N ARG A 307 -14.10 -72.23 -0.62
CA ARG A 307 -14.92 -71.03 -0.84
C ARG A 307 -14.99 -70.15 0.42
N LEU A 308 -15.19 -70.73 1.60
CA LEU A 308 -15.16 -70.00 2.88
C LEU A 308 -13.81 -69.33 3.12
N LEU A 309 -12.71 -70.08 2.95
CA LEU A 309 -11.37 -69.54 3.13
C LEU A 309 -11.05 -68.44 2.12
N THR A 310 -11.42 -68.58 0.84
CA THR A 310 -11.26 -67.52 -0.16
C THR A 310 -12.04 -66.26 0.21
N LYS A 311 -13.29 -66.40 0.65
CA LYS A 311 -14.14 -65.28 1.04
C LYS A 311 -13.59 -64.52 2.25
N LEU A 312 -13.04 -65.24 3.23
CA LEU A 312 -12.49 -64.68 4.46
C LEU A 312 -11.05 -64.17 4.30
N SER A 313 -10.24 -64.78 3.44
CA SER A 313 -8.87 -64.32 3.14
C SER A 313 -8.83 -63.10 2.22
N GLY A 314 -9.85 -62.86 1.41
CA GLY A 314 -10.04 -61.54 0.77
C GLY A 314 -10.20 -60.39 1.77
N SER A 315 -10.43 -60.70 3.05
CA SER A 315 -10.48 -59.75 4.18
C SER A 315 -9.22 -59.83 5.08
N ALA A 316 -8.29 -60.75 4.82
CA ALA A 316 -7.09 -61.00 5.61
C ALA A 316 -5.93 -61.43 4.69
N SER A 317 -5.10 -60.47 4.27
CA SER A 317 -3.94 -60.69 3.39
C SER A 317 -2.96 -61.72 3.98
N ALA A 318 -2.67 -62.79 3.25
CA ALA A 318 -1.58 -63.71 3.56
C ALA A 318 -0.23 -63.01 3.28
N ARG A 319 0.64 -62.91 4.30
CA ARG A 319 1.93 -62.22 4.18
C ARG A 319 2.93 -63.03 3.32
N GLY A 320 3.59 -62.39 2.35
CA GLY A 320 4.66 -62.95 1.52
C GLY A 320 5.89 -62.02 1.42
N LEU A 321 6.89 -62.38 0.60
CA LEU A 321 8.12 -61.57 0.43
C LEU A 321 7.85 -60.16 -0.12
N ASN A 322 6.75 -59.96 -0.86
CA ASN A 322 6.32 -58.63 -1.30
C ASN A 322 5.84 -57.75 -0.14
N ASP A 323 5.35 -58.33 0.95
CA ASP A 323 4.98 -57.56 2.14
C ASP A 323 6.23 -57.11 2.89
N VAL A 324 7.33 -57.88 2.84
CA VAL A 324 8.63 -57.45 3.37
C VAL A 324 9.14 -56.21 2.63
N THR A 325 9.06 -56.19 1.29
CA THR A 325 9.48 -55.03 0.50
C THR A 325 8.56 -53.83 0.69
N ASN A 326 7.25 -54.04 0.86
CA ASN A 326 6.30 -52.97 1.19
C ASN A 326 6.56 -52.38 2.58
N LEU A 327 6.75 -53.22 3.60
CA LEU A 327 7.08 -52.78 4.96
C LEU A 327 8.41 -52.01 4.99
N LEU A 328 9.41 -52.42 4.21
CA LEU A 328 10.64 -51.66 4.02
C LEU A 328 10.39 -50.29 3.39
N ALA A 329 9.57 -50.22 2.35
CA ALA A 329 9.22 -48.96 1.68
C ALA A 329 8.41 -48.01 2.59
N GLU A 330 7.60 -48.56 3.49
CA GLU A 330 6.83 -47.80 4.48
C GLU A 330 7.68 -47.30 5.65
N GLY A 331 8.92 -47.79 5.78
CA GLY A 331 9.83 -47.46 6.88
C GLY A 331 9.51 -48.25 8.15
N ALA A 332 9.11 -49.52 8.03
CA ALA A 332 8.83 -50.42 9.14
C ALA A 332 9.87 -51.56 9.19
N LEU A 333 11.16 -51.21 9.30
CA LEU A 333 12.27 -52.15 9.19
C LEU A 333 12.18 -53.34 10.15
N ALA A 334 11.84 -53.09 11.43
CA ALA A 334 11.73 -54.17 12.41
C ALA A 334 10.61 -55.17 12.07
N ASP A 335 9.48 -54.67 11.56
CA ASP A 335 8.36 -55.51 11.13
C ASP A 335 8.67 -56.23 9.81
N ALA A 336 9.39 -55.58 8.89
CA ALA A 336 9.88 -56.20 7.67
C ALA A 336 10.82 -57.39 7.97
N ARG A 337 11.75 -57.22 8.93
CA ARG A 337 12.65 -58.29 9.37
C ARG A 337 11.92 -59.46 9.99
N ARG A 338 11.01 -59.20 10.95
CA ARG A 338 10.18 -60.26 11.55
C ARG A 338 9.33 -60.99 10.51
N THR A 339 8.80 -60.26 9.53
CA THR A 339 8.00 -60.86 8.46
C THR A 339 8.87 -61.71 7.54
N PHE A 340 10.07 -61.24 7.17
CA PHE A 340 11.04 -62.02 6.41
C PHE A 340 11.44 -63.30 7.12
N ASP A 341 11.83 -63.23 8.40
CA ASP A 341 12.22 -64.40 9.19
C ASP A 341 11.08 -65.45 9.28
N ALA A 342 9.81 -65.01 9.20
CA ALA A 342 8.63 -65.88 9.23
C ALA A 342 8.25 -66.49 7.85
N VAL A 343 8.62 -65.84 6.73
CA VAL A 343 8.16 -66.22 5.38
C VAL A 343 9.30 -66.62 4.43
N ALA A 344 10.56 -66.39 4.79
CA ALA A 344 11.73 -66.70 3.97
C ALA A 344 11.97 -68.21 3.89
N ASN A 345 11.18 -68.88 3.04
CA ASN A 345 11.37 -70.28 2.69
C ASN A 345 11.86 -70.40 1.24
N VAL A 346 13.07 -70.93 1.09
CA VAL A 346 13.75 -71.13 -0.21
C VAL A 346 12.96 -72.06 -1.13
N GLU A 347 12.25 -73.04 -0.59
CA GLU A 347 11.41 -73.96 -1.36
C GLU A 347 10.16 -73.28 -1.94
N GLN A 348 9.67 -72.22 -1.30
CA GLN A 348 8.45 -71.50 -1.69
C GLN A 348 8.72 -70.36 -2.67
N PHE A 349 9.83 -69.64 -2.53
CA PHE A 349 10.10 -68.41 -3.29
C PHE A 349 11.37 -68.45 -4.15
N GLY A 350 12.18 -69.52 -4.06
CA GLY A 350 13.44 -69.66 -4.78
C GLY A 350 14.60 -68.90 -4.12
N ALA A 351 15.80 -69.48 -4.20
CA ALA A 351 16.98 -68.97 -3.47
C ALA A 351 17.38 -67.54 -3.86
N ALA A 352 17.32 -67.20 -5.16
CA ALA A 352 17.71 -65.89 -5.65
C ALA A 352 16.82 -64.76 -5.13
N GLU A 353 15.51 -65.00 -5.01
CA GLU A 353 14.56 -63.99 -4.56
C GLU A 353 14.61 -63.79 -3.04
N VAL A 354 14.78 -64.87 -2.26
CA VAL A 354 15.03 -64.79 -0.82
C VAL A 354 16.31 -64.00 -0.55
N GLN A 355 17.40 -64.32 -1.25
CA GLN A 355 18.68 -63.63 -1.11
C GLN A 355 18.57 -62.15 -1.47
N ARG A 356 17.86 -61.80 -2.55
CA ARG A 356 17.66 -60.40 -2.95
C ARG A 356 16.94 -59.58 -1.86
N VAL A 357 15.90 -60.14 -1.25
CA VAL A 357 15.15 -59.45 -0.18
C VAL A 357 15.97 -59.38 1.11
N GLU A 358 16.75 -60.42 1.42
CA GLU A 358 17.71 -60.43 2.53
C GLU A 358 18.78 -59.34 2.40
N GLU A 359 19.34 -59.17 1.20
CA GLU A 359 20.32 -58.12 0.89
C GLU A 359 19.73 -56.71 1.06
N LEU A 360 18.46 -56.51 0.67
CA LEU A 360 17.75 -55.25 0.89
C LEU A 360 17.54 -54.94 2.38
N LEU A 361 17.12 -55.95 3.17
CA LEU A 361 16.97 -55.82 4.63
C LEU A 361 18.32 -55.48 5.28
N THR A 362 19.36 -56.24 4.95
CA THR A 362 20.71 -56.05 5.50
C THR A 362 21.27 -54.67 5.16
N THR A 363 21.01 -54.18 3.95
CA THR A 363 21.40 -52.83 3.53
C THR A 363 20.68 -51.76 4.35
N ALA A 364 19.38 -51.91 4.58
CA ALA A 364 18.59 -50.98 5.38
C ALA A 364 19.01 -51.00 6.87
N GLU A 365 19.25 -52.18 7.44
CA GLU A 365 19.77 -52.37 8.81
C GLU A 365 21.15 -51.71 8.97
N THR A 366 22.07 -51.97 8.04
CA THR A 366 23.40 -51.37 8.04
C THR A 366 23.32 -49.85 7.97
N ARG A 367 22.47 -49.32 7.09
CA ARG A 367 22.28 -47.88 6.95
C ARG A 367 21.68 -47.24 8.19
N LYS A 368 20.68 -47.87 8.83
CA LYS A 368 20.13 -47.43 10.12
C LYS A 368 21.23 -47.40 11.18
N ALA A 369 22.05 -48.45 11.28
CA ALA A 369 23.15 -48.52 12.25
C ALA A 369 24.20 -47.42 12.03
N THR A 370 24.59 -47.15 10.78
CA THR A 370 25.50 -46.03 10.45
C THR A 370 24.91 -44.69 10.88
N LEU A 371 23.64 -44.42 10.57
CA LEU A 371 22.99 -43.16 10.94
C LEU A 371 22.87 -42.98 12.46
N VAL A 372 22.62 -44.05 13.21
CA VAL A 372 22.62 -44.01 14.68
C VAL A 372 24.03 -43.70 15.21
N SER A 373 25.08 -44.31 14.63
CA SER A 373 26.47 -44.00 14.99
C SER A 373 26.85 -42.55 14.66
N ASP A 374 26.40 -42.02 13.51
CA ASP A 374 26.62 -40.63 13.12
C ASP A 374 25.92 -39.66 14.09
N TYR A 375 24.70 -39.99 14.50
CA TYR A 375 23.99 -39.28 15.57
C TYR A 375 24.79 -39.28 16.87
N GLU A 376 25.29 -40.43 17.33
CA GLU A 376 26.05 -40.53 18.59
C GLU A 376 27.36 -39.74 18.54
N ALA A 377 28.07 -39.78 17.40
CA ALA A 377 29.29 -39.01 17.18
C ALA A 377 29.01 -37.50 17.18
N ALA A 378 27.97 -37.06 16.47
CA ALA A 378 27.56 -35.65 16.40
C ALA A 378 27.06 -35.13 17.75
N ALA A 379 26.29 -35.93 18.50
CA ALA A 379 25.81 -35.58 19.83
C ALA A 379 26.96 -35.40 20.83
N LYS A 380 28.03 -36.22 20.76
CA LYS A 380 29.22 -36.07 21.62
C LYS A 380 29.94 -34.74 21.44
N VAL A 381 30.00 -34.22 20.21
CA VAL A 381 30.61 -32.92 19.90
C VAL A 381 29.59 -31.77 19.88
N GLN A 382 28.35 -32.04 20.32
CA GLN A 382 27.25 -31.07 20.37
C GLN A 382 26.90 -30.44 19.00
N ASP A 383 27.11 -31.17 17.91
CA ASP A 383 26.60 -30.82 16.57
C ASP A 383 25.17 -31.35 16.42
N TYR A 384 24.21 -30.64 17.03
CA TYR A 384 22.81 -31.05 17.04
C TYR A 384 22.13 -30.97 15.67
N VAL A 385 22.69 -30.21 14.72
CA VAL A 385 22.18 -30.14 13.35
C VAL A 385 22.47 -31.46 12.63
N THR A 386 23.72 -31.92 12.69
CA THR A 386 24.09 -33.22 12.12
C THR A 386 23.41 -34.36 12.86
N ALA A 387 23.32 -34.28 14.20
CA ALA A 387 22.65 -35.29 15.02
C ALA A 387 21.15 -35.42 14.68
N ALA A 388 20.42 -34.31 14.57
CA ALA A 388 18.99 -34.32 14.23
C ALA A 388 18.73 -34.85 12.82
N ARG A 389 19.58 -34.48 11.84
CA ARG A 389 19.49 -35.00 10.47
C ARG A 389 19.73 -36.51 10.41
N ALA A 390 20.80 -37.00 11.04
CA ALA A 390 21.12 -38.43 11.06
C ALA A 390 19.99 -39.24 11.73
N LEU A 391 19.48 -38.75 12.86
CA LEU A 391 18.42 -39.40 13.60
C LEU A 391 17.07 -39.36 12.88
N SER A 392 16.72 -38.26 12.22
CA SER A 392 15.52 -38.16 11.36
C SER A 392 15.57 -39.16 10.20
N GLN A 393 16.73 -39.33 9.57
CA GLN A 393 16.91 -40.32 8.52
C GLN A 393 16.82 -41.76 9.06
N ALA A 394 17.33 -42.02 10.27
CA ALA A 394 17.21 -43.32 10.93
C ALA A 394 15.74 -43.65 11.27
N VAL A 395 14.97 -42.66 11.77
CA VAL A 395 13.52 -42.78 12.01
C VAL A 395 12.77 -43.02 10.70
N ALA A 396 13.16 -42.41 9.58
CA ALA A 396 12.51 -42.65 8.29
C ALA A 396 12.68 -44.11 7.79
N ILE A 397 13.80 -44.75 8.14
CA ILE A 397 14.06 -46.17 7.83
C ILE A 397 13.25 -47.09 8.76
N ASP A 398 13.03 -46.69 10.02
CA ASP A 398 12.27 -47.46 11.01
C ASP A 398 11.40 -46.56 11.90
N LYS A 399 10.23 -46.16 11.39
CA LYS A 399 9.29 -45.22 12.01
C LYS A 399 8.68 -45.76 13.31
N GLN A 400 8.70 -47.07 13.49
CA GLN A 400 8.17 -47.72 14.69
C GLN A 400 9.19 -47.77 15.84
N ASP A 401 10.45 -47.41 15.60
CA ASP A 401 11.46 -47.30 16.64
C ASP A 401 11.22 -46.03 17.49
N LEU A 402 10.33 -46.16 18.47
CA LEU A 402 9.93 -45.07 19.38
C LEU A 402 11.12 -44.50 20.16
N ARG A 403 12.20 -45.25 20.35
CA ARG A 403 13.41 -44.76 21.01
C ARG A 403 14.10 -43.71 20.16
N LEU A 404 14.25 -43.94 18.86
CA LEU A 404 14.84 -42.96 17.94
C LEU A 404 13.96 -41.71 17.82
N GLN A 405 12.64 -41.89 17.75
CA GLN A 405 11.69 -40.78 17.74
C GLN A 405 11.78 -39.96 19.04
N SER A 406 11.81 -40.61 20.20
CA SER A 406 11.98 -39.94 21.49
C SER A 406 13.32 -39.19 21.58
N GLN A 407 14.40 -39.78 21.08
CA GLN A 407 15.71 -39.11 21.03
C GLN A 407 15.65 -37.86 20.13
N LEU A 408 14.97 -37.95 18.98
CA LEU A 408 14.80 -36.83 18.04
C LEU A 408 13.98 -35.70 18.65
N ASP A 409 12.93 -36.05 19.40
CA ASP A 409 12.07 -35.09 20.09
C ASP A 409 12.77 -34.35 21.24
N THR A 410 13.81 -34.95 21.82
CA THR A 410 14.62 -34.35 22.89
C THR A 410 15.84 -33.57 22.40
N LEU A 411 16.15 -33.63 21.10
CA LEU A 411 17.29 -32.91 20.55
C LEU A 411 17.03 -31.40 20.57
N PRO A 412 17.99 -30.59 21.07
CA PRO A 412 17.89 -29.14 20.97
C PRO A 412 17.76 -28.67 19.52
N PRO A 413 16.99 -27.59 19.27
CA PRO A 413 16.91 -27.02 17.93
C PRO A 413 18.26 -26.40 17.51
N PRO A 414 18.46 -26.14 16.20
CA PRO A 414 19.61 -25.37 15.72
C PRO A 414 19.70 -24.01 16.43
N PRO A 415 20.91 -23.52 16.76
CA PRO A 415 21.08 -22.22 17.37
C PRO A 415 20.60 -21.11 16.42
N PRO A 416 20.08 -20.00 16.94
CA PRO A 416 19.89 -18.79 16.14
C PRO A 416 21.22 -18.31 15.54
N GLU A 417 21.13 -17.53 14.47
CA GLU A 417 22.26 -16.98 13.73
C GLU A 417 22.12 -15.46 13.58
N ASN A 418 23.22 -14.78 13.26
CA ASN A 418 23.24 -13.36 12.92
C ASN A 418 22.54 -12.46 13.95
N LEU A 419 22.77 -12.69 15.24
CA LEU A 419 22.26 -11.80 16.29
C LEU A 419 22.90 -10.42 16.13
N VAL A 420 22.06 -9.44 15.78
CA VAL A 420 22.41 -8.03 15.67
C VAL A 420 21.72 -7.27 16.80
N VAL A 421 22.50 -6.44 17.47
CA VAL A 421 22.05 -5.59 18.58
C VAL A 421 22.23 -4.13 18.17
N LYS A 422 21.17 -3.33 18.31
CA LYS A 422 21.17 -1.90 17.95
C LYS A 422 20.48 -1.07 19.01
N SER A 423 21.06 0.07 19.37
CA SER A 423 20.38 1.09 20.18
C SER A 423 19.31 1.80 19.36
N LEU A 424 18.17 2.07 19.99
CA LEU A 424 17.09 2.89 19.47
C LEU A 424 17.17 4.32 20.05
N GLU A 425 16.45 5.26 19.43
CA GLU A 425 16.49 6.69 19.82
C GLU A 425 15.95 6.95 21.23
N ASP A 426 15.05 6.09 21.72
CA ASP A 426 14.44 6.18 23.05
C ASP A 426 15.32 5.58 24.18
N GLY A 427 16.52 5.09 23.83
CA GLY A 427 17.45 4.46 24.77
C GLY A 427 17.23 2.96 24.99
N SER A 428 16.22 2.36 24.37
CA SER A 428 16.04 0.91 24.34
C SER A 428 17.01 0.24 23.35
N VAL A 429 17.09 -1.10 23.40
CA VAL A 429 17.92 -1.89 22.50
C VAL A 429 17.10 -2.92 21.75
N SER A 430 17.20 -2.89 20.43
CA SER A 430 16.61 -3.89 19.55
C SER A 430 17.61 -5.01 19.28
N LEU A 431 17.16 -6.24 19.50
CA LEU A 431 17.80 -7.47 19.12
C LEU A 431 17.06 -8.04 17.90
N ARG A 432 17.82 -8.49 16.91
CA ARG A 432 17.29 -9.18 15.74
C ARG A 432 18.21 -10.33 15.37
N TRP A 433 17.65 -11.48 15.06
CA TRP A 433 18.41 -12.67 14.67
C TRP A 433 17.72 -13.35 13.48
N SER A 434 18.37 -14.38 12.94
CA SER A 434 17.82 -15.29 11.93
C SER A 434 17.90 -16.73 12.42
N GLY A 435 17.16 -17.64 11.79
CA GLY A 435 17.16 -19.07 12.15
C GLY A 435 16.09 -19.45 13.19
N GLY A 436 15.80 -20.75 13.26
CA GLY A 436 14.85 -21.34 14.23
C GLY A 436 13.36 -21.22 13.88
N ALA A 437 12.98 -21.15 12.60
CA ALA A 437 11.58 -21.00 12.17
C ALA A 437 10.89 -22.34 11.82
N ASP A 438 11.19 -23.42 12.54
CA ASP A 438 10.20 -24.52 12.59
C ASP A 438 9.02 -24.01 13.42
N ALA A 439 7.78 -24.31 13.01
CA ALA A 439 6.56 -23.80 13.65
C ALA A 439 6.47 -24.06 15.16
N ASP A 440 7.24 -25.03 15.67
CA ASP A 440 7.26 -25.48 17.06
C ASP A 440 8.43 -24.90 17.89
N CYS A 441 9.25 -24.01 17.32
CA CYS A 441 10.37 -23.36 18.03
C CYS A 441 9.97 -22.00 18.62
N THR A 442 10.43 -21.72 19.83
CA THR A 442 10.37 -20.40 20.46
C THR A 442 11.76 -19.94 20.88
N PHE A 443 11.92 -18.68 21.26
CA PHE A 443 13.20 -18.10 21.67
C PHE A 443 13.20 -17.67 23.14
N ILE A 444 14.38 -17.78 23.75
CA ILE A 444 14.69 -17.29 25.09
C ILE A 444 15.81 -16.27 24.95
N ILE A 445 15.59 -15.08 25.50
CA ILE A 445 16.56 -13.99 25.49
C ILE A 445 17.10 -13.83 26.90
N VAL A 446 18.41 -13.94 27.04
CA VAL A 446 19.13 -13.80 28.31
C VAL A 446 20.20 -12.73 28.12
N CYS A 447 20.41 -11.90 29.13
CA CYS A 447 21.52 -10.96 29.15
C CYS A 447 22.40 -11.15 30.38
N ASN A 448 23.66 -10.75 30.27
CA ASN A 448 24.60 -10.67 31.38
C ASN A 448 25.50 -9.44 31.24
N THR A 449 25.83 -8.81 32.35
CA THR A 449 26.73 -7.64 32.47
C THR A 449 28.08 -7.97 33.10
N ASP A 450 28.29 -9.20 33.58
CA ASP A 450 29.49 -9.63 34.31
C ASP A 450 30.68 -10.01 33.40
N GLY A 451 30.69 -9.48 32.17
CA GLY A 451 31.83 -9.55 31.26
C GLY A 451 31.96 -10.84 30.43
N HIS A 452 30.98 -11.73 30.47
CA HIS A 452 30.92 -12.90 29.60
C HIS A 452 29.51 -13.11 29.02
N PRO A 453 29.39 -13.74 27.82
CA PRO A 453 28.09 -14.15 27.31
C PRO A 453 27.48 -15.28 28.15
N PRO A 454 26.16 -15.26 28.40
CA PRO A 454 25.42 -16.41 28.95
C PRO A 454 25.74 -17.71 28.22
N ALA A 455 26.22 -18.73 28.94
CA ALA A 455 26.50 -20.06 28.40
C ALA A 455 25.24 -20.92 28.27
N ASN A 456 24.24 -20.70 29.12
CA ASN A 456 22.96 -21.40 29.13
C ASN A 456 21.82 -20.47 29.60
N THR A 457 20.58 -20.97 29.59
CA THR A 457 19.38 -20.15 29.87
C THR A 457 19.24 -19.72 31.34
N ALA A 458 20.04 -20.29 32.26
CA ALA A 458 20.10 -19.91 33.67
C ALA A 458 21.32 -19.02 34.00
N ASP A 459 22.21 -18.79 33.04
CA ASP A 459 23.46 -18.05 33.22
C ASP A 459 23.27 -16.55 32.88
N GLY A 460 22.59 -15.83 33.76
CA GLY A 460 22.29 -14.40 33.60
C GLY A 460 20.84 -14.05 33.90
N VAL A 461 20.40 -12.88 33.44
CA VAL A 461 19.02 -12.41 33.61
C VAL A 461 18.20 -12.77 32.38
N VAL A 462 17.14 -13.55 32.57
CA VAL A 462 16.18 -13.88 31.51
C VAL A 462 15.32 -12.65 31.23
N LEU A 463 15.47 -12.07 30.05
CA LEU A 463 14.68 -10.93 29.59
C LEU A 463 13.31 -11.36 29.07
N ALA A 464 13.26 -12.47 28.32
CA ALA A 464 12.02 -13.04 27.79
C ALA A 464 12.16 -14.53 27.49
N ARG A 465 11.01 -15.24 27.52
CA ARG A 465 10.88 -16.67 27.17
C ARG A 465 9.63 -16.86 26.30
N GLY A 466 9.65 -17.84 25.39
CA GLY A 466 8.50 -18.16 24.55
C GLY A 466 8.28 -17.17 23.40
N VAL A 467 9.33 -16.44 23.00
CA VAL A 467 9.22 -15.45 21.92
C VAL A 467 9.15 -16.17 20.58
N THR A 468 8.12 -15.89 19.78
CA THR A 468 7.96 -16.49 18.43
C THR A 468 8.53 -15.61 17.32
N ALA A 469 8.63 -14.29 17.56
CA ALA A 469 9.23 -13.35 16.63
C ALA A 469 10.77 -13.46 16.63
N GLN A 470 11.40 -13.14 15.51
CA GLN A 470 12.87 -13.09 15.38
C GLN A 470 13.46 -11.73 15.79
N THR A 471 12.77 -11.05 16.70
CA THR A 471 13.19 -9.76 17.23
C THR A 471 12.67 -9.60 18.66
N TYR A 472 13.42 -8.85 19.46
CA TYR A 472 13.07 -8.50 20.83
C TYR A 472 13.62 -7.11 21.15
N THR A 473 12.91 -6.34 21.97
CA THR A 473 13.36 -5.02 22.42
C THR A 473 13.56 -5.04 23.93
N ASP A 474 14.79 -4.82 24.38
CA ASP A 474 15.10 -4.53 25.77
C ASP A 474 14.84 -3.04 26.05
N VAL A 475 13.78 -2.77 26.82
CA VAL A 475 13.33 -1.42 27.16
C VAL A 475 14.08 -0.78 28.33
N LYS A 476 14.83 -1.57 29.12
CA LYS A 476 15.56 -1.07 30.30
C LYS A 476 16.98 -1.65 30.37
N PRO A 477 17.78 -1.46 29.33
CA PRO A 477 19.12 -2.01 29.31
C PRO A 477 20.07 -1.20 30.21
N SER A 478 21.10 -1.85 30.76
CA SER A 478 22.10 -1.19 31.61
C SER A 478 22.93 -0.15 30.83
N ILE A 479 22.94 1.09 31.31
CA ILE A 479 23.72 2.19 30.72
C ILE A 479 25.19 2.11 31.20
N ALA A 480 26.13 2.45 30.32
CA ALA A 480 27.57 2.49 30.60
C ALA A 480 28.18 1.15 31.06
N GLN A 481 27.54 0.04 30.72
CA GLN A 481 28.04 -1.31 30.95
C GLN A 481 28.06 -2.08 29.63
N ARG A 482 28.99 -3.04 29.51
CA ARG A 482 28.98 -3.98 28.39
C ARG A 482 27.97 -5.08 28.70
N ILE A 483 26.90 -5.10 27.92
CA ILE A 483 25.85 -6.12 28.03
C ILE A 483 26.13 -7.18 26.98
N HIS A 484 26.16 -8.44 27.38
CA HIS A 484 26.17 -9.59 26.50
C HIS A 484 24.74 -10.13 26.39
N TYR A 485 24.17 -10.06 25.19
CA TYR A 485 22.89 -10.66 24.87
C TYR A 485 23.10 -12.03 24.24
N CYS A 486 22.34 -13.02 24.72
CA CYS A 486 22.27 -14.35 24.15
C CYS A 486 20.82 -14.68 23.79
N VAL A 487 20.63 -15.24 22.60
CA VAL A 487 19.34 -15.78 22.17
C VAL A 487 19.48 -17.29 21.98
N PHE A 488 18.62 -18.04 22.67
CA PHE A 488 18.53 -19.48 22.58
C PHE A 488 17.24 -19.85 21.83
N ALA A 489 17.28 -20.84 20.96
CA ALA A 489 16.07 -21.48 20.45
C ALA A 489 15.65 -22.59 21.42
N GLU A 490 14.36 -22.72 21.70
CA GLU A 490 13.78 -23.72 22.59
C GLU A 490 12.72 -24.53 21.83
N ARG A 491 12.83 -25.86 21.94
CA ARG A 491 11.82 -26.81 21.44
C ARG A 491 11.52 -27.80 22.55
N ARG A 492 10.24 -27.88 22.95
CA ARG A 492 9.75 -28.84 23.98
C ARG A 492 10.62 -28.87 25.26
N GLY A 493 11.14 -27.71 25.67
CA GLY A 493 11.97 -27.54 26.88
C GLY A 493 13.48 -27.74 26.70
N ALA A 494 13.94 -28.18 25.52
CA ALA A 494 15.37 -28.27 25.20
C ALA A 494 15.86 -26.98 24.52
N ALA A 495 16.88 -26.34 25.09
CA ALA A 495 17.47 -25.11 24.57
C ALA A 495 18.72 -25.38 23.71
N SER A 496 18.86 -24.66 22.60
CA SER A 496 20.01 -24.70 21.70
C SER A 496 21.26 -24.11 22.35
N ARG A 497 22.37 -24.06 21.60
CA ARG A 497 23.47 -23.13 21.90
C ARG A 497 23.01 -21.67 21.67
N PRO A 498 23.61 -20.67 22.35
CA PRO A 498 23.23 -19.28 22.15
C PRO A 498 23.82 -18.69 20.87
N ALA A 499 23.06 -17.80 20.23
CA ALA A 499 23.64 -16.72 19.44
C ALA A 499 23.98 -15.57 20.38
N SER A 500 25.24 -15.11 20.39
CA SER A 500 25.70 -14.08 21.31
C SER A 500 26.15 -12.82 20.60
N ALA A 501 25.82 -11.66 21.15
CA ALA A 501 26.33 -10.36 20.72
C ALA A 501 26.48 -9.44 21.94
N SER A 502 27.48 -8.57 21.93
CA SER A 502 27.69 -7.59 23.01
C SER A 502 27.45 -6.17 22.52
N HIS A 503 26.89 -5.32 23.39
CA HIS A 503 26.66 -3.91 23.08
C HIS A 503 26.89 -3.02 24.32
N ILE A 504 27.22 -1.75 24.08
CA ILE A 504 27.37 -0.74 25.14
C ILE A 504 26.43 0.40 24.80
N ILE A 505 25.65 0.84 25.78
CA ILE A 505 24.66 1.90 25.61
C ILE A 505 25.19 3.16 26.27
N LEU A 506 25.36 4.19 25.45
CA LEU A 506 25.90 5.50 25.84
C LEU A 506 24.90 6.57 25.36
N PRO A 507 23.82 6.84 26.12
CA PRO A 507 22.81 7.81 25.71
C PRO A 507 23.45 9.18 25.44
N PRO A 508 23.13 9.85 24.33
CA PRO A 508 23.58 11.22 24.09
C PRO A 508 22.95 12.20 25.09
N PRO A 509 23.51 13.41 25.25
CA PRO A 509 22.82 14.48 25.96
C PRO A 509 21.43 14.72 25.36
N SER A 510 20.43 14.79 26.22
CA SER A 510 19.02 15.03 25.86
C SER A 510 18.61 16.45 26.23
N GLU A 511 17.43 16.89 25.79
CA GLU A 511 16.89 18.24 26.09
C GLU A 511 17.88 19.37 25.75
N VAL A 512 18.67 19.19 24.69
CA VAL A 512 19.70 20.16 24.28
C VAL A 512 19.01 21.40 23.72
N SER A 513 19.28 22.53 24.36
CA SER A 513 18.73 23.83 23.98
C SER A 513 19.79 24.92 24.07
N ALA A 514 19.57 25.98 23.32
CA ALA A 514 20.45 27.15 23.28
C ALA A 514 19.62 28.43 23.39
N SER A 515 20.00 29.29 24.32
CA SER A 515 19.45 30.64 24.48
C SER A 515 20.52 31.65 24.09
N ALA A 516 20.21 32.50 23.12
CA ALA A 516 21.12 33.52 22.64
C ALA A 516 20.95 34.84 23.42
N ALA A 517 22.08 35.47 23.74
CA ALA A 517 22.18 36.87 24.12
C ALA A 517 22.96 37.62 23.02
N LEU A 518 23.29 38.91 23.24
CA LEU A 518 23.93 39.75 22.24
C LEU A 518 25.28 39.18 21.75
N THR A 519 26.14 38.74 22.67
CA THR A 519 27.49 38.20 22.37
C THR A 519 27.76 36.87 23.08
N GLU A 520 26.72 36.24 23.61
CA GLU A 520 26.82 35.02 24.40
C GLU A 520 25.73 34.02 24.00
N ILE A 521 26.03 32.73 24.13
CA ILE A 521 25.05 31.65 23.98
C ILE A 521 25.09 30.80 25.24
N THR A 522 23.94 30.63 25.88
CA THR A 522 23.77 29.71 27.00
C THR A 522 23.20 28.40 26.48
N LEU A 523 23.97 27.33 26.60
CA LEU A 523 23.57 25.96 26.27
C LEU A 523 23.05 25.27 27.52
N MET A 524 22.00 24.48 27.37
CA MET A 524 21.44 23.62 28.42
C MET A 524 21.21 22.21 27.87
N TRP A 525 21.34 21.20 28.71
CA TRP A 525 21.16 19.80 28.34
C TRP A 525 20.77 18.96 29.55
N ARG A 526 20.53 17.67 29.34
CA ARG A 526 20.32 16.67 30.38
C ARG A 526 21.16 15.43 30.08
N LEU A 527 21.87 14.95 31.10
CA LEU A 527 22.67 13.72 31.01
C LEU A 527 21.94 12.55 31.69
N ALA A 528 22.21 11.33 31.23
CA ALA A 528 21.84 10.12 31.97
C ALA A 528 22.58 10.08 33.31
N ALA A 529 21.99 9.45 34.32
CA ALA A 529 22.53 9.43 35.70
C ALA A 529 23.94 8.80 35.79
N GLN A 530 24.29 7.94 34.85
CA GLN A 530 25.57 7.25 34.77
C GLN A 530 26.67 8.06 34.04
N ALA A 531 26.32 9.18 33.40
CA ALA A 531 27.30 10.03 32.75
C ALA A 531 28.11 10.79 33.81
N VAL A 532 29.44 10.79 33.67
CA VAL A 532 30.36 11.46 34.60
C VAL A 532 30.67 12.91 34.20
N GLY A 533 30.25 13.32 33.00
CA GLY A 533 30.49 14.66 32.48
C GLY A 533 30.06 14.82 31.03
N ILE A 534 30.48 15.92 30.43
CA ILE A 534 30.16 16.26 29.04
C ILE A 534 31.37 16.92 28.39
N GLN A 535 31.54 16.66 27.10
CA GLN A 535 32.45 17.36 26.21
C GLN A 535 31.63 18.25 25.28
N VAL A 536 31.94 19.55 25.25
CA VAL A 536 31.29 20.51 24.36
C VAL A 536 32.32 21.06 23.39
N THR A 537 32.01 21.01 22.09
CA THR A 537 32.82 21.59 21.02
C THR A 537 32.02 22.66 20.31
N GLN A 538 32.57 23.87 20.28
CA GLN A 538 32.05 24.98 19.48
C GLN A 538 32.61 24.88 18.07
N ILE A 539 31.75 24.96 17.07
CA ILE A 539 32.08 25.09 15.66
C ILE A 539 31.73 26.51 15.25
N ASN A 540 32.76 27.25 14.86
CA ASN A 540 32.70 28.65 14.46
C ASN A 540 32.11 28.81 13.06
N PRO A 541 31.69 30.04 12.68
CA PRO A 541 31.13 30.33 11.36
C PRO A 541 32.08 30.04 10.20
N ASP A 542 33.39 30.11 10.45
CA ASP A 542 34.47 29.77 9.49
C ASP A 542 34.72 28.25 9.39
N GLY A 543 33.98 27.44 10.15
CA GLY A 543 34.12 25.99 10.24
C GLY A 543 35.20 25.50 11.21
N THR A 544 35.97 26.40 11.84
CA THR A 544 36.96 26.00 12.85
C THR A 544 36.28 25.47 14.11
N SER A 545 36.90 24.51 14.79
CA SER A 545 36.35 23.90 16.00
C SER A 545 37.23 24.20 17.22
N ALA A 546 36.62 24.55 18.34
CA ALA A 546 37.30 24.82 19.61
C ALA A 546 36.60 24.09 20.77
N PRO A 547 37.34 23.48 21.72
CA PRO A 547 36.75 22.93 22.92
C PRO A 547 36.21 24.04 23.82
N VAL A 548 35.04 23.80 24.42
CA VAL A 548 34.46 24.68 25.43
C VAL A 548 34.73 24.07 26.81
N ASN A 549 35.37 24.84 27.69
CA ASN A 549 35.63 24.39 29.05
C ASN A 549 34.33 24.34 29.86
N VAL A 550 33.85 23.13 30.14
CA VAL A 550 32.65 22.92 30.96
C VAL A 550 33.05 22.56 32.38
N SER A 551 32.92 23.52 33.30
CA SER A 551 33.12 23.31 34.74
C SER A 551 31.81 22.87 35.41
N GLY A 552 31.45 21.58 35.26
CA GLY A 552 30.42 20.87 36.03
C GLY A 552 29.01 21.50 36.09
N GLY A 553 28.05 20.95 35.33
CA GLY A 553 26.64 21.35 35.36
C GLY A 553 25.86 20.79 34.16
N ASN A 554 24.58 21.16 34.06
CA ASN A 554 23.69 20.88 32.92
C ASN A 554 23.50 22.11 32.01
N ARG A 555 24.40 23.09 32.17
CA ARG A 555 24.39 24.40 31.51
C ARG A 555 25.81 24.95 31.35
N ILE A 556 26.08 25.63 30.25
CA ILE A 556 27.29 26.48 30.08
C ILE A 556 26.94 27.73 29.29
N THR A 557 27.55 28.86 29.62
CA THR A 557 27.45 30.09 28.84
C THR A 557 28.77 30.32 28.11
N VAL A 558 28.69 30.45 26.79
CA VAL A 558 29.81 30.69 25.89
C VAL A 558 29.76 32.15 25.46
N GLY A 559 30.72 32.95 25.89
CA GLY A 559 30.81 34.38 25.57
C GLY A 559 31.81 34.71 24.45
N GLY A 560 31.90 35.99 24.09
CA GLY A 560 32.83 36.49 23.07
C GLY A 560 32.45 36.12 21.64
N LEU A 561 31.17 35.82 21.41
CA LEU A 561 30.65 35.40 20.11
C LEU A 561 30.26 36.62 19.28
N ALA A 562 30.49 36.55 17.97
CA ALA A 562 30.12 37.60 17.04
C ALA A 562 28.59 37.63 16.86
N THR A 563 27.97 38.75 17.23
CA THR A 563 26.54 39.00 17.00
C THR A 563 26.22 38.81 15.52
N GLY A 564 25.10 38.15 15.24
CA GLY A 564 24.67 37.90 13.87
C GLY A 564 25.32 36.68 13.19
N SER A 565 26.25 35.99 13.85
CA SER A 565 26.93 34.83 13.27
C SER A 565 26.36 33.49 13.78
N ARG A 566 26.20 32.50 12.89
CA ARG A 566 25.72 31.15 13.27
C ARG A 566 26.86 30.31 13.83
N TYR A 567 26.67 29.80 15.04
CA TYR A 567 27.54 28.83 15.69
C TYR A 567 26.82 27.49 15.81
N ARG A 568 27.59 26.41 15.75
CA ARG A 568 27.10 25.05 16.04
C ARG A 568 27.82 24.50 17.26
N PHE A 569 27.08 23.92 18.19
CA PHE A 569 27.64 23.27 19.36
C PHE A 569 27.40 21.78 19.28
N ARG A 570 28.47 20.99 19.44
CA ARG A 570 28.45 19.52 19.53
C ARG A 570 28.65 19.12 20.99
N LEU A 571 27.73 18.32 21.52
CA LEU A 571 27.67 17.92 22.92
C LEU A 571 27.74 16.40 23.00
N GLU A 572 28.72 15.87 23.72
CA GLU A 572 28.96 14.43 23.89
C GLU A 572 29.02 14.08 25.37
N ALA A 573 28.19 13.16 25.82
CA ALA A 573 28.21 12.69 27.21
C ALA A 573 29.43 11.78 27.43
N ILE A 574 30.13 11.99 28.54
CA ILE A 574 31.29 11.19 28.94
C ILE A 574 30.82 10.14 29.94
N TYR A 575 31.13 8.87 29.67
CA TYR A 575 30.85 7.74 30.54
C TYR A 575 32.16 7.06 30.94
N VAL A 576 32.16 6.41 32.10
CA VAL A 576 33.23 5.52 32.56
C VAL A 576 32.65 4.12 32.63
N LEU A 577 33.24 3.19 31.88
CA LEU A 577 32.84 1.78 31.89
C LEU A 577 33.32 1.10 33.18
N GLY A 578 32.79 -0.09 33.48
CA GLY A 578 33.17 -0.86 34.67
C GLY A 578 34.66 -1.23 34.76
N ASP A 579 35.38 -1.22 33.63
CA ASP A 579 36.84 -1.43 33.56
C ASP A 579 37.67 -0.14 33.74
N GLY A 580 37.01 1.00 34.01
CA GLY A 580 37.63 2.32 34.15
C GLY A 580 37.85 3.07 32.83
N THR A 581 37.53 2.48 31.68
CA THR A 581 37.71 3.12 30.37
C THR A 581 36.74 4.28 30.20
N ARG A 582 37.25 5.44 29.77
CA ARG A 582 36.43 6.61 29.42
C ARG A 582 35.98 6.51 27.98
N VAL A 583 34.67 6.61 27.75
CA VAL A 583 34.04 6.59 26.41
C VAL A 583 33.06 7.75 26.26
N VAL A 584 32.81 8.17 25.03
CA VAL A 584 31.87 9.25 24.70
C VAL A 584 30.66 8.73 23.95
N SER A 585 29.50 9.36 24.16
CA SER A 585 28.27 9.07 23.40
C SER A 585 28.38 9.52 21.95
N THR A 586 27.35 9.19 21.15
CA THR A 586 27.08 9.96 19.94
C THR A 586 26.80 11.43 20.29
N PRO A 587 27.10 12.37 19.37
CA PRO A 587 26.89 13.78 19.64
C PRO A 587 25.43 14.21 19.48
N ALA A 588 24.97 15.06 20.40
CA ALA A 588 23.84 15.94 20.18
C ALA A 588 24.35 17.29 19.65
N ALA A 589 23.63 17.92 18.73
CA ALA A 589 24.03 19.20 18.14
C ALA A 589 22.92 20.24 18.25
N VAL A 590 23.32 21.49 18.50
CA VAL A 590 22.41 22.65 18.49
C VAL A 590 23.07 23.81 17.78
N ASP A 591 22.30 24.48 16.91
CA ASP A 591 22.72 25.68 16.24
C ASP A 591 22.14 26.89 16.96
N ALA A 592 22.96 27.90 17.18
CA ALA A 592 22.52 29.14 17.79
C ALA A 592 23.31 30.32 17.24
N MET A 593 22.68 31.49 17.24
CA MET A 593 23.27 32.73 16.73
C MET A 593 23.09 33.78 17.81
N PRO A 594 24.17 34.43 18.29
CA PRO A 594 24.07 35.52 19.25
C PRO A 594 23.32 36.68 18.59
N ARG A 595 22.18 37.03 19.17
CA ARG A 595 21.29 38.13 18.76
C ARG A 595 20.72 38.67 20.07
N GLY A 596 20.75 39.99 20.29
CA GLY A 596 20.19 40.58 21.52
C GLY A 596 18.67 40.37 21.63
N ALA A 597 18.03 40.97 22.61
CA ALA A 597 16.59 41.18 22.52
C ALA A 597 16.30 42.14 21.35
N ILE A 598 15.29 41.83 20.53
CA ILE A 598 14.83 42.78 19.52
C ILE A 598 14.34 44.06 20.22
N THR A 599 14.75 45.22 19.71
CA THR A 599 14.32 46.53 20.22
C THR A 599 13.74 47.38 19.10
N ALA A 600 12.74 48.21 19.44
CA ALA A 600 12.21 49.22 18.54
C ALA A 600 13.20 50.38 18.40
N VAL A 601 13.26 50.95 17.20
CA VAL A 601 13.99 52.21 16.95
C VAL A 601 13.13 53.38 17.40
N THR A 602 13.58 54.17 18.37
CA THR A 602 12.81 55.30 18.95
C THR A 602 13.49 56.66 18.72
N ASP A 603 14.31 56.77 17.67
CA ASP A 603 15.08 57.98 17.38
C ASP A 603 15.17 58.28 15.88
N LEU A 604 14.11 57.93 15.14
CA LEU A 604 14.01 58.17 13.70
C LEU A 604 14.03 59.68 13.41
N LYS A 605 15.00 60.12 12.61
CA LYS A 605 15.09 61.49 12.10
C LYS A 605 15.12 61.50 10.59
N ILE A 606 14.27 62.31 9.96
CA ILE A 606 14.22 62.47 8.52
C ILE A 606 14.46 63.92 8.14
N GLY A 607 15.44 64.16 7.27
CA GLY A 607 15.77 65.50 6.76
C GLY A 607 15.87 65.51 5.24
N GLU A 608 15.77 66.69 4.63
CA GLU A 608 16.02 66.88 3.21
C GLU A 608 17.52 66.81 2.89
N VAL A 609 17.87 66.20 1.76
CA VAL A 609 19.25 66.07 1.30
C VAL A 609 19.31 66.15 -0.23
N ARG A 610 20.49 66.50 -0.78
CA ARG A 610 20.79 66.21 -2.19
C ARG A 610 21.39 64.81 -2.30
N LEU A 611 20.77 63.97 -3.10
CA LEU A 611 21.28 62.64 -3.43
C LEU A 611 22.57 62.75 -4.27
N PRO A 612 23.39 61.68 -4.34
CA PRO A 612 24.65 61.69 -5.10
C PRO A 612 24.48 62.04 -6.59
N ASP A 613 23.29 61.82 -7.16
CA ASP A 613 22.93 62.18 -8.54
C ASP A 613 22.47 63.64 -8.70
N GLY A 614 22.55 64.44 -7.64
CA GLY A 614 22.18 65.85 -7.62
C GLY A 614 20.69 66.13 -7.44
N ARG A 615 19.82 65.11 -7.41
CA ARG A 615 18.37 65.28 -7.21
C ARG A 615 18.06 65.55 -5.73
N GLU A 616 16.94 66.23 -5.49
CA GLU A 616 16.39 66.36 -4.14
C GLU A 616 15.88 65.01 -3.62
N GLY A 617 16.12 64.74 -2.34
CA GLY A 617 15.67 63.54 -1.66
C GLY A 617 15.59 63.73 -0.16
N HIS A 618 15.41 62.62 0.55
CA HIS A 618 15.36 62.56 2.00
C HIS A 618 16.44 61.62 2.52
N ARG A 619 16.94 61.92 3.72
CA ARG A 619 17.80 61.02 4.49
C ARG A 619 17.12 60.71 5.81
N ALA A 620 16.73 59.45 5.99
CA ALA A 620 16.30 58.92 7.27
C ALA A 620 17.53 58.40 8.04
N THR A 621 17.61 58.66 9.34
CA THR A 621 18.70 58.17 10.20
C THR A 621 18.16 57.68 11.53
N TRP A 622 18.73 56.60 12.06
CA TRP A 622 18.36 55.99 13.33
C TRP A 622 19.55 55.28 13.98
N SER A 623 19.42 54.89 15.25
CA SER A 623 20.42 54.10 15.98
C SER A 623 20.43 52.63 15.52
N GLU A 624 21.62 52.04 15.40
CA GLU A 624 21.78 50.63 14.97
C GLU A 624 21.22 49.65 16.01
N VAL A 625 20.48 48.62 15.55
CA VAL A 625 19.96 47.55 16.40
C VAL A 625 20.78 46.27 16.19
N GLY A 626 21.65 45.95 17.15
CA GLY A 626 22.61 44.86 17.04
C GLY A 626 21.95 43.50 16.78
N GLY A 627 22.24 42.90 15.62
CA GLY A 627 21.78 41.56 15.25
C GLY A 627 20.40 41.49 14.57
N PHE A 628 19.72 42.62 14.36
CA PHE A 628 18.42 42.68 13.67
C PHE A 628 18.43 43.74 12.56
N PRO A 629 17.96 43.41 11.34
CA PRO A 629 17.81 44.41 10.29
C PRO A 629 16.67 45.38 10.63
N VAL A 630 16.88 46.66 10.36
CA VAL A 630 15.84 47.70 10.44
C VAL A 630 15.45 48.11 9.03
N GLU A 631 14.16 48.06 8.73
CA GLU A 631 13.59 48.51 7.47
C GLU A 631 12.82 49.81 7.66
N LEU A 632 12.84 50.69 6.65
CA LEU A 632 11.98 51.87 6.60
C LEU A 632 10.77 51.57 5.71
N TRP A 633 9.57 51.81 6.22
CA TRP A 633 8.30 51.56 5.55
C TRP A 633 7.52 52.86 5.37
N SER A 634 6.76 52.96 4.28
CA SER A 634 5.95 54.11 3.88
C SER A 634 4.48 53.75 3.82
N PHE A 635 3.64 54.54 4.46
CA PHE A 635 2.20 54.33 4.60
C PHE A 635 1.41 55.57 4.13
N PRO A 636 0.13 55.42 3.77
CA PRO A 636 -0.78 56.55 3.55
C PRO A 636 -0.80 57.51 4.77
N ILE A 637 -1.02 58.82 4.54
CA ILE A 637 -0.98 59.85 5.59
C ILE A 637 -2.04 59.64 6.70
N ASP A 638 -3.15 58.99 6.36
CA ASP A 638 -4.29 58.75 7.26
C ASP A 638 -4.16 57.44 8.06
N GLU A 639 -3.12 56.65 7.80
CA GLU A 639 -2.93 55.36 8.45
C GLU A 639 -2.50 55.52 9.92
N GLN A 640 -3.27 54.90 10.82
CA GLN A 640 -2.99 54.91 12.25
C GLN A 640 -2.03 53.78 12.62
N LEU A 641 -0.74 54.11 12.59
CA LEU A 641 0.31 53.16 12.92
C LEU A 641 0.29 52.79 14.42
N PRO A 642 0.57 51.51 14.75
CA PRO A 642 0.77 51.10 16.14
C PRO A 642 1.87 51.93 16.83
N ALA A 643 1.80 52.04 18.16
CA ALA A 643 2.82 52.73 18.94
C ALA A 643 4.19 52.04 18.82
N ALA A 644 5.28 52.81 18.94
CA ALA A 644 6.63 52.26 18.96
C ALA A 644 6.77 51.19 20.06
N GLY A 645 7.41 50.06 19.73
CA GLY A 645 7.49 48.86 20.55
C GLY A 645 6.36 47.85 20.31
N SER A 646 5.33 48.19 19.54
CA SER A 646 4.27 47.25 19.18
C SER A 646 4.79 46.20 18.20
N GLU A 647 4.37 44.96 18.40
CA GLU A 647 4.66 43.88 17.47
C GLU A 647 3.79 44.01 16.21
N VAL A 648 4.42 43.86 15.04
CA VAL A 648 3.77 43.90 13.73
C VAL A 648 4.12 42.66 12.92
N VAL A 649 3.17 42.17 12.13
CA VAL A 649 3.40 41.08 11.17
C VAL A 649 3.70 41.71 9.82
N ILE A 650 4.85 41.36 9.21
CA ILE A 650 5.34 42.05 8.01
C ILE A 650 4.41 41.82 6.80
N ALA A 651 3.79 40.64 6.71
CA ALA A 651 2.84 40.32 5.65
C ALA A 651 1.54 41.15 5.72
N ASP A 652 1.18 41.67 6.90
CA ASP A 652 -0.05 42.45 7.08
C ASP A 652 0.13 43.91 6.64
N LEU A 653 1.38 44.38 6.48
CA LEU A 653 1.68 45.76 6.08
C LEU A 653 1.19 46.09 4.68
N ASP A 654 1.14 45.10 3.78
CA ASP A 654 0.58 45.28 2.44
C ASP A 654 -0.93 45.56 2.47
N MET A 655 -1.64 45.09 3.52
CA MET A 655 -3.09 45.32 3.66
C MET A 655 -3.42 46.78 3.99
N VAL A 656 -2.47 47.52 4.58
CA VAL A 656 -2.57 48.96 4.89
C VAL A 656 -1.81 49.82 3.88
N ASP A 657 -1.60 49.27 2.67
CA ASP A 657 -0.89 49.93 1.55
C ASP A 657 0.54 50.38 1.93
N GLY A 658 1.12 49.68 2.90
CA GLY A 658 2.49 49.85 3.37
C GLY A 658 3.50 49.40 2.32
N ARG A 659 4.54 50.20 2.10
CA ARG A 659 5.59 49.89 1.13
C ARG A 659 6.96 50.10 1.72
N ARG A 660 7.81 49.09 1.61
CA ARG A 660 9.22 49.22 1.98
C ARG A 660 9.90 50.30 1.14
N VAL A 661 10.52 51.27 1.81
CA VAL A 661 11.28 52.34 1.19
C VAL A 661 12.64 51.79 0.75
N SER A 662 12.95 51.95 -0.53
CA SER A 662 14.23 51.56 -1.10
C SER A 662 15.13 52.77 -1.28
N GLY A 663 16.42 52.61 -1.00
CA GLY A 663 17.40 53.68 -1.04
C GLY A 663 18.82 53.18 -0.84
N VAL A 664 19.76 54.11 -0.77
CA VAL A 664 21.17 53.81 -0.47
C VAL A 664 21.35 53.83 1.04
N VAL A 665 21.75 52.68 1.59
CA VAL A 665 22.07 52.54 3.01
C VAL A 665 23.52 52.96 3.23
N ASP A 666 23.74 53.81 4.23
CA ASP A 666 25.04 54.07 4.80
C ASP A 666 25.04 53.74 6.29
N SER A 667 26.19 53.42 6.83
CA SER A 667 26.35 53.13 8.26
C SER A 667 27.57 53.86 8.77
N SER A 668 27.40 54.68 9.81
CA SER A 668 28.47 55.47 10.40
C SER A 668 28.26 55.57 11.91
N ALA A 669 29.26 55.15 12.69
CA ALA A 669 29.32 55.31 14.16
C ALA A 669 28.00 54.99 14.90
N ASN A 670 27.61 53.71 14.89
CA ASN A 670 26.40 53.17 15.55
C ASN A 670 25.06 53.77 15.07
N ARG A 671 25.05 54.42 13.91
CA ARG A 671 23.83 54.89 13.24
C ARG A 671 23.75 54.33 11.84
N THR A 672 22.52 54.00 11.44
CA THR A 672 22.17 53.64 10.08
C THR A 672 21.48 54.84 9.43
N GLY A 673 21.89 55.15 8.20
CA GLY A 673 21.22 56.14 7.36
C GLY A 673 20.68 55.49 6.09
N LEU A 674 19.51 55.94 5.64
CA LEU A 674 18.91 55.55 4.37
C LEU A 674 18.57 56.81 3.57
N SER A 675 19.20 56.96 2.41
CA SER A 675 18.93 58.06 1.48
C SER A 675 18.02 57.60 0.34
N PHE A 676 16.89 58.29 0.13
CA PHE A 676 15.87 57.92 -0.86
C PHE A 676 15.28 59.16 -1.58
N GLY A 677 14.60 58.93 -2.70
CA GLY A 677 14.05 59.99 -3.54
C GLY A 677 12.96 60.82 -2.84
N LYS A 678 12.80 62.07 -3.25
CA LYS A 678 11.76 62.97 -2.73
C LYS A 678 10.36 62.37 -2.93
N LEU A 679 9.56 62.36 -1.87
CA LEU A 679 8.17 61.88 -1.95
C LEU A 679 7.28 62.95 -2.58
N ARG A 680 6.45 62.54 -3.55
CA ARG A 680 5.57 63.45 -4.31
C ARG A 680 4.29 63.82 -3.56
N GLU A 681 3.97 63.07 -2.52
CA GLU A 681 2.80 63.22 -1.67
C GLU A 681 3.22 63.01 -0.22
N LEU A 682 2.39 63.47 0.72
CA LEU A 682 2.61 63.25 2.15
C LEU A 682 2.36 61.77 2.47
N ARG A 683 3.32 61.15 3.15
CA ARG A 683 3.30 59.76 3.61
C ARG A 683 3.79 59.69 5.06
N VAL A 684 3.36 58.67 5.80
CA VAL A 684 3.95 58.36 7.10
C VAL A 684 5.08 57.36 6.87
N LEU A 685 6.29 57.70 7.31
CA LEU A 685 7.44 56.82 7.28
C LEU A 685 7.70 56.27 8.69
N ALA A 686 7.87 54.96 8.83
CA ALA A 686 8.18 54.33 10.11
C ALA A 686 9.30 53.29 9.97
N THR A 687 10.12 53.15 11.01
CA THR A 687 11.10 52.08 11.09
C THR A 687 10.46 50.81 11.63
N ILE A 688 10.91 49.65 11.16
CA ILE A 688 10.50 48.35 11.68
C ILE A 688 11.76 47.52 11.87
N THR A 689 12.05 47.13 13.12
CA THR A 689 13.11 46.16 13.41
C THR A 689 12.57 44.76 13.13
N ILE A 690 13.20 44.01 12.23
CA ILE A 690 12.68 42.74 11.71
C ILE A 690 13.25 41.55 12.49
N ASP A 691 12.38 40.62 12.89
CA ASP A 691 12.72 39.29 13.37
C ASP A 691 11.85 38.22 12.68
N GLY A 692 12.39 37.64 11.62
CA GLY A 692 11.65 36.69 10.77
C GLY A 692 10.47 37.36 10.05
N GLY A 693 9.27 36.79 10.19
CA GLY A 693 8.03 37.33 9.59
C GLY A 693 7.32 38.39 10.45
N ARG A 694 7.90 38.75 11.60
CA ARG A 694 7.40 39.73 12.56
C ARG A 694 8.44 40.84 12.75
N GLY A 695 8.05 41.92 13.38
CA GLY A 695 8.96 43.00 13.74
C GLY A 695 8.40 43.87 14.86
N LEU A 696 9.24 44.76 15.36
CA LEU A 696 8.83 45.81 16.29
C LEU A 696 8.73 47.13 15.56
N MET A 697 7.56 47.76 15.66
CA MET A 697 7.31 49.10 15.14
C MET A 697 8.18 50.11 15.87
N GLY A 698 8.87 50.97 15.14
CA GLY A 698 9.65 52.08 15.66
C GLY A 698 8.91 53.41 15.56
N ASP A 699 9.66 54.48 15.79
CA ASP A 699 9.20 55.85 15.58
C ASP A 699 8.76 56.08 14.14
N SER A 700 7.83 57.02 13.97
CA SER A 700 7.33 57.45 12.67
C SER A 700 7.44 58.95 12.47
N ALA A 701 7.52 59.37 11.21
CA ALA A 701 7.55 60.77 10.81
C ALA A 701 6.78 60.97 9.51
N VAL A 702 6.02 62.07 9.40
CA VAL A 702 5.32 62.44 8.17
C VAL A 702 6.27 63.20 7.24
N VAL A 703 6.39 62.73 6.00
CA VAL A 703 7.34 63.27 5.01
C VAL A 703 6.66 63.37 3.65
N GLY A 704 6.95 64.44 2.92
CA GLY A 704 6.45 64.69 1.56
C GLY A 704 6.04 66.14 1.36
N SER A 705 5.27 66.40 0.31
CA SER A 705 4.73 67.74 0.04
C SER A 705 3.27 67.63 -0.39
N ALA A 706 2.43 68.50 0.17
CA ALA A 706 1.05 68.64 -0.32
C ALA A 706 1.08 69.27 -1.73
N PRO A 707 0.34 68.73 -2.72
CA PRO A 707 0.34 69.26 -4.08
C PRO A 707 -0.37 70.60 -4.15
N SER A 708 0.19 71.58 -4.86
CA SER A 708 -0.47 72.88 -5.08
C SER A 708 -1.71 72.77 -5.98
N VAL A 709 -2.64 73.72 -5.85
CA VAL A 709 -3.79 73.86 -6.77
C VAL A 709 -3.32 74.23 -8.18
N LYS A 710 -4.11 73.91 -9.20
CA LYS A 710 -3.83 74.26 -10.60
C LYS A 710 -4.86 75.23 -11.15
N GLU A 711 -4.52 75.93 -12.22
CA GLU A 711 -5.42 76.87 -12.93
C GLU A 711 -6.18 77.84 -12.02
N LEU A 712 -5.48 78.48 -11.08
CA LEU A 712 -6.10 79.49 -10.23
C LEU A 712 -6.56 80.68 -11.08
N ARG A 713 -7.86 80.97 -11.05
CA ARG A 713 -8.53 82.07 -11.74
C ARG A 713 -9.38 82.86 -10.77
N VAL A 714 -9.49 84.15 -11.03
CA VAL A 714 -10.28 85.07 -10.21
C VAL A 714 -11.11 85.93 -11.14
N ASP A 715 -12.41 85.64 -11.19
CA ASP A 715 -13.35 86.34 -12.06
C ASP A 715 -14.16 87.36 -11.26
N ARG A 716 -14.37 88.54 -11.84
CA ARG A 716 -15.09 89.64 -11.19
C ARG A 716 -16.53 89.71 -11.68
N TYR A 717 -17.48 89.70 -10.75
CA TYR A 717 -18.91 89.83 -11.01
C TYR A 717 -19.47 90.97 -10.16
N GLY A 718 -19.56 92.17 -10.74
CA GLY A 718 -19.97 93.36 -10.00
C GLY A 718 -18.96 93.75 -8.91
N ASN A 719 -19.41 93.79 -7.65
CA ASN A 719 -18.55 94.06 -6.49
C ASN A 719 -17.90 92.78 -5.91
N ASP A 720 -18.29 91.59 -6.40
CA ASP A 720 -17.81 90.31 -5.85
C ASP A 720 -16.73 89.67 -6.74
N LEU A 721 -15.91 88.82 -6.13
CA LEU A 721 -14.96 87.95 -6.82
C LEU A 721 -15.35 86.49 -6.65
N VAL A 722 -15.27 85.73 -7.74
CA VAL A 722 -15.35 84.26 -7.71
C VAL A 722 -13.96 83.71 -8.01
N VAL A 723 -13.37 83.06 -7.02
CA VAL A 723 -12.07 82.41 -7.09
C VAL A 723 -12.29 80.96 -7.46
N SER A 724 -11.68 80.51 -8.56
CA SER A 724 -11.78 79.14 -9.05
C SER A 724 -10.41 78.51 -9.30
N TRP A 725 -10.30 77.20 -9.06
CA TRP A 725 -9.09 76.41 -9.31
C TRP A 725 -9.43 74.94 -9.56
N GLU A 726 -8.46 74.23 -10.11
CA GLU A 726 -8.45 72.77 -10.18
C GLU A 726 -7.82 72.17 -8.92
N TRP A 727 -8.59 71.32 -8.25
CA TRP A 727 -8.14 70.58 -7.07
C TRP A 727 -7.16 69.48 -7.47
N PRO A 728 -6.04 69.31 -6.76
CA PRO A 728 -5.17 68.16 -6.97
C PRO A 728 -5.91 66.85 -6.61
N HIS A 729 -5.38 65.73 -7.11
CA HIS A 729 -5.91 64.41 -6.78
C HIS A 729 -5.66 64.09 -5.31
N GLY A 730 -6.74 63.87 -4.54
CA GLY A 730 -6.73 63.55 -3.12
C GLY A 730 -7.86 64.25 -2.38
N ASP A 731 -8.02 63.91 -1.10
CA ASP A 731 -8.95 64.59 -0.20
C ASP A 731 -8.23 65.71 0.54
N TYR A 732 -8.20 66.88 -0.09
CA TYR A 732 -7.59 68.09 0.47
C TYR A 732 -8.66 69.14 0.74
N SER A 733 -8.37 70.04 1.68
CA SER A 733 -9.07 71.34 1.76
C SER A 733 -8.19 72.43 1.15
N ALA A 734 -8.73 73.63 0.99
CA ALA A 734 -8.00 74.78 0.48
C ALA A 734 -8.11 75.95 1.45
N ALA A 735 -6.99 76.61 1.71
CA ALA A 735 -6.92 77.88 2.41
C ALA A 735 -6.81 79.00 1.35
N VAL A 736 -7.85 79.83 1.26
CA VAL A 736 -7.92 80.98 0.37
C VAL A 736 -7.60 82.22 1.18
N THR A 737 -6.60 82.99 0.75
CA THR A 737 -6.16 84.21 1.42
C THR A 737 -6.24 85.38 0.43
N TRP A 738 -6.75 86.53 0.85
CA TRP A 738 -6.83 87.72 -0.01
C TRP A 738 -6.47 89.00 0.74
N SER A 739 -5.97 90.01 0.03
CA SER A 739 -5.71 91.32 0.62
C SER A 739 -6.66 92.40 0.12
N GLN A 740 -7.20 93.15 1.08
CA GLN A 740 -8.18 94.21 0.88
C GLN A 740 -7.77 95.44 1.71
N GLY A 741 -7.55 96.59 1.08
CA GLY A 741 -7.17 97.82 1.78
C GLY A 741 -5.90 97.71 2.65
N GLY A 742 -4.98 96.78 2.31
CA GLY A 742 -3.77 96.49 3.08
C GLY A 742 -3.93 95.43 4.19
N ALA A 743 -5.16 95.03 4.54
CA ALA A 743 -5.43 93.92 5.46
C ALA A 743 -5.44 92.58 4.73
N SER A 744 -4.96 91.51 5.39
CA SER A 744 -5.01 90.14 4.87
C SER A 744 -6.13 89.36 5.54
N HIS A 745 -6.96 88.72 4.74
CA HIS A 745 -8.08 87.89 5.17
C HIS A 745 -7.84 86.46 4.68
N SER A 746 -8.28 85.47 5.45
CA SER A 746 -8.15 84.06 5.06
C SER A 746 -9.39 83.29 5.44
N ASN A 747 -9.76 82.31 4.62
CA ASN A 747 -10.83 81.38 4.91
C ASN A 747 -10.50 80.02 4.31
N ARG A 748 -11.10 78.96 4.87
CA ARG A 748 -10.92 77.59 4.39
C ARG A 748 -12.19 77.07 3.74
N CYS A 749 -12.01 76.25 2.72
CA CYS A 749 -13.12 75.55 2.09
C CYS A 749 -12.75 74.11 1.79
N THR A 750 -13.73 73.22 1.89
CA THR A 750 -13.62 71.84 1.41
C THR A 750 -14.00 71.78 -0.06
N ARG A 751 -13.58 70.73 -0.77
CA ARG A 751 -13.97 70.52 -2.17
C ARG A 751 -15.49 70.41 -2.35
N ALA A 752 -16.20 69.87 -1.37
CA ALA A 752 -17.66 69.77 -1.38
C ALA A 752 -18.33 71.17 -1.30
N ALA A 753 -17.91 72.01 -0.36
CA ALA A 753 -18.42 73.38 -0.22
C ALA A 753 -18.14 74.20 -1.50
N TYR A 754 -16.90 74.13 -2.00
CA TYR A 754 -16.49 74.81 -3.24
C TYR A 754 -17.35 74.43 -4.46
N LYS A 755 -17.71 73.14 -4.61
CA LYS A 755 -18.57 72.67 -5.71
C LYS A 755 -20.01 73.16 -5.57
N ASN A 756 -20.56 73.14 -4.36
CA ASN A 756 -21.92 73.59 -4.10
C ASN A 756 -22.11 75.07 -4.42
N ASP A 757 -21.11 75.90 -4.13
CA ASP A 757 -21.18 77.36 -4.29
C ASP A 757 -20.78 77.86 -5.69
N GLY A 758 -20.30 76.95 -6.55
CA GLY A 758 -19.83 77.24 -7.91
C GLY A 758 -18.46 77.95 -7.95
N GLY A 759 -17.63 77.76 -6.94
CA GLY A 759 -16.38 78.50 -6.72
C GLY A 759 -16.31 79.09 -5.31
N PHE A 760 -15.17 79.66 -4.93
CA PHE A 760 -15.03 80.37 -3.66
C PHE A 760 -15.35 81.86 -3.84
N ARG A 761 -16.33 82.39 -3.12
CA ARG A 761 -16.80 83.77 -3.28
C ARG A 761 -16.20 84.72 -2.24
N ILE A 762 -15.68 85.86 -2.71
CA ILE A 762 -15.29 86.99 -1.88
C ILE A 762 -16.29 88.12 -2.17
N VAL A 763 -17.13 88.42 -1.18
CA VAL A 763 -18.14 89.49 -1.25
C VAL A 763 -17.49 90.83 -0.94
N ASP A 764 -18.01 91.92 -1.49
CA ASP A 764 -17.51 93.29 -1.27
C ASP A 764 -16.02 93.48 -1.63
N ALA A 765 -15.62 92.84 -2.72
CA ALA A 765 -14.26 92.70 -3.19
C ALA A 765 -13.77 93.82 -4.12
N GLY A 766 -14.42 95.00 -4.10
CA GLY A 766 -14.08 96.14 -4.94
C GLY A 766 -12.65 96.67 -4.75
N SER A 767 -12.09 96.52 -3.55
CA SER A 767 -10.72 96.95 -3.19
C SER A 767 -9.72 95.79 -3.01
N VAL A 768 -10.11 94.56 -3.37
CA VAL A 768 -9.23 93.39 -3.32
C VAL A 768 -8.24 93.44 -4.47
N ASN A 769 -6.95 93.37 -4.15
CA ASN A 769 -5.85 93.49 -5.12
C ASN A 769 -5.00 92.21 -5.27
N ARG A 770 -5.15 91.23 -4.37
CA ARG A 770 -4.40 89.96 -4.41
C ARG A 770 -5.21 88.83 -3.79
N VAL A 771 -5.14 87.65 -4.39
CA VAL A 771 -5.75 86.41 -3.89
C VAL A 771 -4.74 85.27 -4.05
N SER A 772 -4.61 84.43 -3.03
CA SER A 772 -3.79 83.23 -3.05
C SER A 772 -4.52 82.02 -2.48
N VAL A 773 -4.19 80.84 -2.99
CA VAL A 773 -4.81 79.57 -2.60
C VAL A 773 -3.73 78.53 -2.33
N ALA A 774 -3.76 77.93 -1.13
CA ALA A 774 -2.93 76.81 -0.74
C ALA A 774 -3.79 75.58 -0.46
N THR A 775 -3.30 74.40 -0.83
CA THR A 775 -3.91 73.15 -0.38
C THR A 775 -3.52 72.85 1.06
N VAL A 776 -4.45 72.23 1.78
CA VAL A 776 -4.24 71.78 3.15
C VAL A 776 -4.54 70.28 3.20
N ALA A 777 -3.52 69.51 3.58
CA ALA A 777 -3.64 68.10 3.91
C ALA A 777 -3.83 67.95 5.42
N HIS A 778 -4.67 66.98 5.81
CA HIS A 778 -4.88 66.59 7.20
C HIS A 778 -4.49 65.13 7.32
N GLY A 779 -3.90 64.74 8.44
CA GLY A 779 -3.50 63.36 8.72
C GLY A 779 -2.82 63.27 10.08
N ASN A 780 -3.03 62.18 10.82
CA ASN A 780 -2.43 61.96 12.15
C ASN A 780 -2.52 63.15 13.13
N GLY A 781 -3.65 63.88 13.11
CA GLY A 781 -3.92 65.01 14.00
C GLY A 781 -3.13 66.29 13.70
N ALA A 782 -2.40 66.34 12.59
CA ALA A 782 -1.64 67.50 12.14
C ALA A 782 -2.12 68.01 10.77
N GLU A 783 -1.77 69.26 10.46
CA GLU A 783 -2.09 69.92 9.20
C GLU A 783 -0.81 70.30 8.45
N TRP A 784 -0.82 70.12 7.13
CA TRP A 784 0.26 70.56 6.24
C TRP A 784 -0.31 71.44 5.15
N VAL A 785 0.19 72.68 5.09
CA VAL A 785 -0.22 73.68 4.11
C VAL A 785 0.83 73.74 3.00
N ALA A 786 0.41 73.56 1.75
CA ALA A 786 1.29 73.70 0.60
C ALA A 786 1.70 75.16 0.37
N SER A 787 2.73 75.37 -0.46
CA SER A 787 3.04 76.70 -0.98
C SER A 787 1.84 77.28 -1.74
N PRO A 788 1.41 78.52 -1.44
CA PRO A 788 0.24 79.12 -2.06
C PRO A 788 0.51 79.49 -3.52
N VAL A 789 -0.51 79.33 -4.37
CA VAL A 789 -0.54 79.87 -5.73
C VAL A 789 -1.25 81.22 -5.69
N GLU A 790 -0.69 82.25 -6.33
CA GLU A 790 -1.15 83.65 -6.19
C GLU A 790 -1.56 84.26 -7.53
N VAL A 791 -2.59 85.12 -7.49
CA VAL A 791 -3.04 85.98 -8.59
C VAL A 791 -3.18 87.44 -8.11
N GLN A 792 -2.66 88.38 -8.92
CA GLN A 792 -2.75 89.83 -8.70
C GLN A 792 -3.88 90.44 -9.54
N LEU A 793 -4.63 91.40 -8.99
CA LEU A 793 -5.81 92.01 -9.61
C LEU A 793 -5.62 93.52 -9.87
N ALA A 794 -6.13 94.01 -11.01
CA ALA A 794 -6.08 95.44 -11.36
C ALA A 794 -7.11 96.27 -10.56
N ALA A 795 -6.70 97.43 -10.05
CA ALA A 795 -7.56 98.35 -9.29
C ALA A 795 -8.48 99.19 -10.20
N ARG A 796 -9.73 99.46 -9.79
CA ARG A 796 -10.71 100.28 -10.55
C ARG A 796 -10.70 101.73 -10.04
N LEU A 797 -10.62 102.72 -10.96
CA LEU A 797 -10.75 104.14 -10.61
C LEU A 797 -12.24 104.56 -10.47
N PRO A 798 -12.59 105.41 -9.49
CA PRO A 798 -13.95 105.94 -9.33
C PRO A 798 -14.35 106.90 -10.47
N ILE A 799 -15.66 106.95 -10.80
CA ILE A 799 -16.23 107.83 -11.83
C ILE A 799 -16.89 109.05 -11.16
N VAL A 800 -16.60 110.25 -11.65
CA VAL A 800 -17.19 111.52 -11.19
C VAL A 800 -17.80 112.25 -12.39
N ARG A 801 -18.98 112.88 -12.22
CA ARG A 801 -19.68 113.63 -13.28
C ARG A 801 -19.82 115.10 -12.89
N TYR A 802 -20.00 116.01 -13.85
CA TYR A 802 -20.32 117.40 -13.53
C TYR A 802 -21.30 118.04 -14.54
N ASP A 803 -22.04 119.04 -14.07
CA ASP A 803 -22.83 119.98 -14.88
C ASP A 803 -22.18 121.36 -14.87
N LEU A 804 -22.30 122.12 -15.97
CA LEU A 804 -21.76 123.48 -16.09
C LEU A 804 -22.83 124.46 -16.58
N TYR A 805 -22.95 125.59 -15.91
CA TYR A 805 -23.85 126.68 -16.29
C TYR A 805 -23.09 127.98 -16.51
N ILE A 806 -23.11 128.48 -17.76
CA ILE A 806 -22.50 129.75 -18.18
C ILE A 806 -23.61 130.80 -18.38
N PRO A 807 -23.72 131.82 -17.51
CA PRO A 807 -24.77 132.83 -17.66
C PRO A 807 -24.51 133.79 -18.85
N PRO A 808 -25.56 134.31 -19.50
CA PRO A 808 -25.43 135.28 -20.60
C PRO A 808 -24.89 136.63 -20.10
N SER A 809 -24.10 137.31 -20.94
CA SER A 809 -23.55 138.65 -20.63
C SER A 809 -24.55 139.76 -21.02
N ARG A 810 -24.87 140.68 -20.10
CA ARG A 810 -25.67 141.89 -20.40
C ARG A 810 -24.90 143.14 -19.96
N PHE A 811 -24.76 144.11 -20.86
CA PHE A 811 -24.08 145.39 -20.62
C PHE A 811 -22.67 145.26 -19.98
N GLY A 812 -21.89 144.27 -20.42
CA GLY A 812 -20.47 144.14 -20.07
C GLY A 812 -20.17 143.61 -18.65
N ARG A 813 -21.17 143.24 -17.85
CA ARG A 813 -20.99 142.51 -16.58
C ARG A 813 -21.61 141.11 -16.68
N ARG A 814 -20.86 140.07 -16.27
CA ARG A 814 -21.31 138.67 -16.25
C ARG A 814 -21.41 138.17 -14.81
N ARG A 815 -22.43 137.36 -14.51
CA ARG A 815 -22.50 136.61 -13.24
C ARG A 815 -21.47 135.46 -13.27
N PRO A 816 -21.04 134.93 -12.10
CA PRO A 816 -20.17 133.76 -12.04
C PRO A 816 -20.78 132.57 -12.79
N ALA A 817 -19.94 131.76 -13.44
CA ALA A 817 -20.33 130.45 -13.94
C ALA A 817 -20.44 129.47 -12.77
N ARG A 818 -21.34 128.49 -12.88
CA ARG A 818 -21.62 127.53 -11.82
C ARG A 818 -21.33 126.11 -12.30
N VAL A 819 -20.60 125.34 -11.51
CA VAL A 819 -20.37 123.90 -11.69
C VAL A 819 -21.07 123.13 -10.59
N VAL A 820 -21.69 122.01 -10.93
CA VAL A 820 -22.23 121.04 -9.97
C VAL A 820 -21.54 119.71 -10.21
N VAL A 821 -20.80 119.19 -9.23
CA VAL A 821 -20.08 117.91 -9.32
C VAL A 821 -20.86 116.83 -8.59
N HIS A 822 -21.10 115.71 -9.28
CA HIS A 822 -21.78 114.52 -8.78
C HIS A 822 -20.77 113.38 -8.63
N SER A 823 -20.61 112.90 -7.41
CA SER A 823 -19.75 111.76 -7.09
C SER A 823 -20.63 110.62 -6.60
N ASP A 824 -20.63 109.49 -7.32
CA ASP A 824 -21.39 108.30 -6.97
C ASP A 824 -20.42 107.28 -6.34
N GLY A 825 -20.33 107.28 -5.01
CA GLY A 825 -19.49 106.36 -4.24
C GLY A 825 -18.03 106.78 -4.02
N TYR A 826 -17.59 107.95 -4.49
CA TYR A 826 -16.28 108.50 -4.10
C TYR A 826 -16.42 109.63 -3.07
N ALA A 827 -15.83 109.43 -1.88
CA ALA A 827 -15.75 110.44 -0.84
C ALA A 827 -14.29 110.90 -0.69
N GLY A 828 -14.05 112.22 -0.77
CA GLY A 828 -12.70 112.78 -0.68
C GLY A 828 -12.57 114.15 -1.34
N ALA A 829 -11.35 114.68 -1.28
CA ALA A 829 -10.99 115.93 -1.95
C ALA A 829 -10.75 115.69 -3.45
N LEU A 830 -11.36 116.51 -4.29
CA LEU A 830 -11.22 116.55 -5.74
C LEU A 830 -10.77 117.93 -6.16
N SER A 831 -9.70 117.99 -6.95
CA SER A 831 -9.24 119.22 -7.59
C SER A 831 -9.54 119.15 -9.09
N PHE A 832 -10.08 120.24 -9.64
CA PHE A 832 -10.36 120.39 -11.07
C PHE A 832 -9.73 121.66 -11.63
N LEU A 833 -9.11 121.55 -12.79
CA LEU A 833 -8.69 122.69 -13.60
C LEU A 833 -9.85 123.11 -14.51
N VAL A 834 -10.27 124.36 -14.39
CA VAL A 834 -11.24 124.96 -15.31
C VAL A 834 -10.49 125.62 -16.45
N VAL A 835 -10.66 125.07 -17.65
CA VAL A 835 -9.92 125.50 -18.84
C VAL A 835 -10.84 126.17 -19.82
N ALA A 836 -10.51 127.40 -20.20
CA ALA A 836 -11.21 128.17 -21.22
C ALA A 836 -10.40 128.24 -22.51
N ARG A 837 -11.09 128.17 -23.66
CA ARG A 837 -10.45 128.32 -24.98
C ARG A 837 -11.31 129.16 -25.91
N THR A 838 -10.80 130.29 -26.37
CA THR A 838 -11.45 131.17 -27.37
C THR A 838 -11.21 130.64 -28.78
N SER A 839 -11.91 129.57 -29.14
CA SER A 839 -11.83 128.92 -30.45
C SER A 839 -13.14 128.24 -30.80
N SER A 840 -13.32 127.87 -32.07
CA SER A 840 -14.41 126.98 -32.49
C SER A 840 -14.23 125.53 -31.97
N ILE A 841 -13.02 125.15 -31.53
CA ILE A 841 -12.67 123.79 -31.07
C ILE A 841 -12.63 123.72 -29.54
N MET A 842 -13.31 122.72 -28.95
CA MET A 842 -13.30 122.43 -27.50
C MET A 842 -11.94 121.88 -27.04
N PRO A 843 -11.39 122.29 -25.87
CA PRO A 843 -10.14 121.74 -25.35
C PRO A 843 -10.28 120.24 -25.01
N SER A 844 -9.32 119.42 -25.44
CA SER A 844 -9.30 117.97 -25.23
C SER A 844 -8.47 117.55 -24.01
N ARG A 845 -7.52 118.40 -23.60
CA ARG A 845 -6.62 118.28 -22.45
C ARG A 845 -6.39 119.66 -21.81
N PRO A 846 -5.84 119.75 -20.58
CA PRO A 846 -5.66 121.03 -19.90
C PRO A 846 -4.84 122.08 -20.67
N ASP A 847 -3.79 121.63 -21.37
CA ASP A 847 -2.87 122.51 -22.11
C ASP A 847 -3.44 123.07 -23.43
N ASP A 848 -4.64 122.67 -23.83
CA ASP A 848 -5.25 123.14 -25.09
C ASP A 848 -5.89 124.54 -24.97
N GLY A 849 -5.95 125.11 -23.77
CA GLY A 849 -6.53 126.44 -23.49
C GLY A 849 -5.90 127.09 -22.26
N ASP A 850 -6.47 128.21 -21.83
CA ASP A 850 -6.04 128.94 -20.65
C ASP A 850 -6.75 128.38 -19.41
N VAL A 851 -6.00 127.95 -18.39
CA VAL A 851 -6.56 127.62 -17.08
C VAL A 851 -7.02 128.94 -16.43
N ILE A 852 -8.33 129.09 -16.27
CA ILE A 852 -8.94 130.31 -15.73
C ILE A 852 -9.27 130.22 -14.24
N GLU A 853 -9.43 129.02 -13.70
CA GLU A 853 -9.70 128.78 -12.28
C GLU A 853 -9.25 127.36 -11.89
N ARG A 854 -8.94 127.15 -10.61
CA ARG A 854 -8.80 125.82 -10.00
C ARG A 854 -9.91 125.65 -8.96
N LEU A 855 -10.69 124.57 -9.08
CA LEU A 855 -11.77 124.23 -8.15
C LEU A 855 -11.32 123.09 -7.25
N ASP A 856 -11.17 123.35 -5.96
CA ASP A 856 -10.93 122.34 -4.95
C ASP A 856 -12.24 122.07 -4.18
N LEU A 857 -12.75 120.86 -4.30
CA LEU A 857 -14.05 120.44 -3.78
C LEU A 857 -13.89 119.21 -2.90
N THR A 858 -14.66 119.12 -1.82
CA THR A 858 -14.76 117.88 -1.03
C THR A 858 -16.13 117.27 -1.26
N VAL A 859 -16.16 116.09 -1.86
CA VAL A 859 -17.39 115.32 -2.10
C VAL A 859 -17.54 114.25 -1.03
N ASP A 860 -18.77 113.97 -0.61
CA ASP A 860 -19.09 112.96 0.40
C ASP A 860 -19.53 111.60 -0.21
N GLY A 861 -19.49 111.50 -1.54
CA GLY A 861 -19.87 110.30 -2.30
C GLY A 861 -21.37 110.07 -2.46
N THR A 862 -22.22 110.99 -1.99
CA THR A 862 -23.69 110.89 -2.10
C THR A 862 -24.37 112.17 -2.55
N ASN A 863 -23.88 113.34 -2.12
CA ASN A 863 -24.45 114.64 -2.44
C ASN A 863 -23.64 115.36 -3.52
N SER A 864 -24.34 116.06 -4.40
CA SER A 864 -23.71 116.91 -5.40
C SER A 864 -23.15 118.18 -4.77
N VAL A 865 -21.92 118.56 -5.11
CA VAL A 865 -21.26 119.77 -4.60
C VAL A 865 -21.27 120.86 -5.67
N THR A 866 -21.70 122.07 -5.30
CA THR A 866 -21.73 123.22 -6.21
C THR A 866 -20.53 124.14 -5.96
N ALA A 867 -19.93 124.65 -7.04
CA ALA A 867 -18.93 125.71 -7.00
C ALA A 867 -19.25 126.80 -8.04
N GLU A 868 -18.85 128.04 -7.76
CA GLU A 868 -18.97 129.16 -8.69
C GLU A 868 -17.59 129.78 -8.95
N PHE A 869 -17.35 130.23 -10.18
CA PHE A 869 -16.11 130.91 -10.57
C PHE A 869 -16.37 132.01 -11.59
N SER A 870 -15.47 132.99 -11.64
CA SER A 870 -15.64 134.16 -12.51
C SER A 870 -15.00 133.93 -13.88
N LEU A 871 -15.71 134.31 -14.94
CA LEU A 871 -15.17 134.23 -16.30
C LEU A 871 -14.48 135.53 -16.68
N PRO A 872 -13.24 135.47 -17.21
CA PRO A 872 -12.61 136.65 -17.81
C PRO A 872 -13.37 137.09 -19.06
N LYS A 873 -13.02 138.26 -19.61
CA LYS A 873 -13.62 138.76 -20.85
C LYS A 873 -13.13 137.94 -22.04
N LEU A 874 -13.91 136.94 -22.44
CA LEU A 874 -13.61 136.02 -23.54
C LEU A 874 -14.35 136.45 -24.83
N SER A 875 -13.66 136.42 -25.97
CA SER A 875 -14.30 136.65 -27.29
C SER A 875 -15.06 135.41 -27.73
N SER A 876 -16.32 135.59 -28.13
CA SER A 876 -17.15 134.50 -28.69
C SER A 876 -16.66 134.08 -30.09
N PRO A 877 -16.72 132.79 -30.44
CA PRO A 877 -17.11 131.66 -29.59
C PRO A 877 -15.97 131.21 -28.66
N PHE A 878 -16.31 130.76 -27.44
CA PHE A 878 -15.35 130.11 -26.54
C PHE A 878 -15.94 128.87 -25.86
N TRP A 879 -15.05 128.02 -25.33
CA TRP A 879 -15.38 126.80 -24.59
C TRP A 879 -14.84 126.87 -23.17
N ILE A 880 -15.51 126.19 -22.24
CA ILE A 880 -15.09 125.97 -20.85
C ILE A 880 -15.27 124.48 -20.56
N ARG A 881 -14.22 123.82 -20.03
CA ARG A 881 -14.25 122.40 -19.66
C ARG A 881 -13.42 122.15 -18.40
N LEU A 882 -13.82 121.17 -17.59
CA LEU A 882 -13.08 120.77 -16.39
C LEU A 882 -12.16 119.58 -16.70
N PHE A 883 -10.99 119.57 -16.07
CA PHE A 883 -10.06 118.43 -16.08
C PHE A 883 -9.65 118.06 -14.66
N PRO A 884 -9.53 116.77 -14.31
CA PRO A 884 -9.08 116.36 -12.99
C PRO A 884 -7.60 116.74 -12.78
N ASP A 885 -7.30 117.22 -11.58
CA ASP A 885 -5.96 117.65 -11.17
C ASP A 885 -5.44 116.74 -10.06
N GLY A 886 -4.58 115.79 -10.43
CA GLY A 886 -3.90 114.89 -9.50
C GLY A 886 -4.75 113.74 -8.92
N ALA A 887 -6.08 113.79 -8.98
CA ALA A 887 -6.94 112.69 -8.53
C ALA A 887 -7.08 111.59 -9.59
N ALA A 888 -6.83 110.32 -9.22
CA ALA A 888 -7.02 109.15 -10.08
C ALA A 888 -8.52 108.80 -10.20
N ILE A 889 -9.27 109.66 -10.86
CA ILE A 889 -10.70 109.50 -11.16
C ILE A 889 -10.93 109.53 -12.66
N LYS A 890 -12.05 108.96 -13.10
CA LYS A 890 -12.59 109.18 -14.44
C LYS A 890 -13.64 110.29 -14.37
N LEU A 891 -13.36 111.46 -14.94
CA LEU A 891 -14.31 112.56 -15.03
C LEU A 891 -15.15 112.44 -16.31
N GLU A 892 -16.48 112.50 -16.19
CA GLU A 892 -17.42 112.52 -17.32
C GLU A 892 -17.96 113.93 -17.55
N ASP A 893 -17.86 114.41 -18.80
CA ASP A 893 -18.31 115.75 -19.19
C ASP A 893 -19.84 115.86 -19.37
N PRO A 894 -20.43 117.05 -19.12
CA PRO A 894 -21.82 117.32 -19.46
C PRO A 894 -22.00 117.51 -20.98
N PRO A 895 -23.26 117.63 -21.46
CA PRO A 895 -23.56 117.94 -22.85
C PRO A 895 -22.83 119.20 -23.36
N THR A 896 -22.33 119.17 -24.60
CA THR A 896 -21.47 120.22 -25.17
C THR A 896 -22.10 121.62 -25.23
N ASN A 897 -23.43 121.74 -25.23
CA ASN A 897 -24.10 123.05 -25.16
C ASN A 897 -23.91 123.77 -23.82
N GLN A 898 -23.61 123.05 -22.73
CA GLN A 898 -23.27 123.61 -21.43
C GLN A 898 -21.83 124.12 -21.35
N LEU A 899 -20.95 123.59 -22.22
CA LEU A 899 -19.53 123.89 -22.27
C LEU A 899 -19.19 125.08 -23.18
N LYS A 900 -20.13 125.57 -24.00
CA LYS A 900 -19.91 126.61 -25.01
C LYS A 900 -20.58 127.93 -24.61
N GLY A 901 -19.90 129.07 -24.77
CA GLY A 901 -20.41 130.38 -24.33
C GLY A 901 -20.08 131.57 -25.19
#